data_AF-A0A3N9RVK7-F1
#
_entry.id   AF-A0A3N9RVK7-F1
#
_cell.length_a   1.000
_cell.length_b   1.000
_cell.length_c   1.000
_cell.angle_alpha   90.00
_cell.angle_beta   90.00
_cell.angle_gamma   90.00
#
_symmetry.space_group_name_H-M   'P 1'
#
loop_
_entity.id
_entity.type
_entity.pdbx_description
1 polymer ?
#
loop_
_entity_poly.entity_id
_entity_poly.type
_entity_poly.pdbx_seq_one_letter_code
_entity_poly.pdbx_strand_id
1 'polypeptide(L)'
;MGPGDPRAADDRQRLCQGPAGHDRGDPRYQDRLQRVDVFGLDDHWRFRDVRFARSGPLRRCALSHDTRSPEPWARRAFDGRLRHGADRDEARRHVRRTLHDVAVLPFGPRRRSAHPGSGGRAGQRDVAGGFGEASVPAARPVRGGGGLVSQSEEAAALPGPARRERRDKARRHRPVGGQRAALLCRSIHRQPPPVSRDRDRRGRSGQLEGGCPEAPRPARWLRGGEQLHHLSRHPCQPCRLPLPGRGAALLRSGAEAVKHRLHRIAPAIAALALAHVPVSALADPLDPTGRWTANERGDAALPPMGWNSWNAFTSDISEEKIMGSAEAILRSGLAAKGYRYINLDDGWWLKRRQPDGRMMPRTAQFPSTIVPGGDPSLRPFTDRLHAMGFKAGIYSDIGRNSCGQVYTSTMPNQPEGSVAEREVGLYGHIDQDIRLYFQDWGFDFIKVDGCGIRGLPADHPEVRSGRYRALPPLVDSDSLARTDVAAVRRLYGEVADAIQRYRPDGHYIFSICLWGSADVRAWGKDVGGISRTSEDIAPSWARMLHNLDTVARRPLYAHPGSWNDPDMLFVGTGDFDEHHLTEARSHFALWAMVNAPLFIGYDLRHASPALLELLGNERIIAIDQDPAGNQATLAFDSDEVQIFVKTLASGDKAVAVFNRGSGPVDMKLTAAHLTFADAVEIGLTDLWSGEQSRFTGEKELHLASRETLIFTARGTRLLADGVYLSEQPGSVNPAVDGVRTPQPDPLVHRAPLQWQGTRGKGDFPRYGGWGGARVDRTPFDQPQRIAGQWLGNGIGVLANSRLEVRSAGYRQFRARVGIDDSAAPDAAPVTFLVYGDGRLLARSRPLRRGEPAQPLSADIAGVRIVELVTRQASASAADIPVNWGEAALLRPDGSRPD
;
A
#
# COMPACT_ATOMS: atom_id res chain seq x y z
N MET A 1 -15.68 -5.92 49.95
CA MET A 1 -16.49 -5.57 51.14
C MET A 1 -16.44 -4.04 51.25
N GLY A 2 -17.50 -3.27 51.50
CA GLY A 2 -18.94 -3.58 51.59
C GLY A 2 -19.79 -2.45 50.96
N PRO A 3 -21.14 -2.52 51.00
CA PRO A 3 -22.04 -1.69 50.16
C PRO A 3 -22.68 -0.49 50.87
N GLY A 4 -23.36 0.41 50.12
CA GLY A 4 -24.27 1.43 50.71
C GLY A 4 -24.79 2.57 49.82
N ASP A 5 -25.72 2.31 48.90
CA ASP A 5 -26.80 3.25 48.47
C ASP A 5 -27.83 3.35 49.65
N PRO A 6 -28.74 4.36 49.86
CA PRO A 6 -29.45 5.12 48.79
C PRO A 6 -30.01 6.56 49.04
N ARG A 7 -30.29 7.28 47.92
CA ARG A 7 -31.45 8.22 47.68
C ARG A 7 -31.65 9.49 48.57
N ALA A 8 -32.49 10.49 48.25
CA ALA A 8 -32.99 11.13 47.00
C ALA A 8 -33.89 12.37 47.33
N ALA A 9 -34.14 13.27 46.35
CA ALA A 9 -35.25 14.28 46.27
C ALA A 9 -35.29 15.47 47.29
N ASP A 10 -35.95 16.64 47.07
CA ASP A 10 -36.30 17.44 45.85
C ASP A 10 -36.83 18.88 46.25
N ASP A 11 -37.02 19.76 45.25
CA ASP A 11 -37.97 20.90 45.09
C ASP A 11 -37.81 22.32 45.76
N ARG A 12 -37.34 23.27 44.93
CA ARG A 12 -37.73 24.70 44.64
C ARG A 12 -38.41 25.68 45.65
N GLN A 13 -37.96 26.96 45.57
CA GLN A 13 -38.73 28.24 45.36
C GLN A 13 -37.71 29.41 45.09
N ARG A 14 -37.84 30.41 44.16
CA ARG A 14 -38.78 31.55 43.93
C ARG A 14 -38.68 32.67 45.02
N LEU A 15 -38.65 34.01 44.76
CA LEU A 15 -38.78 34.89 43.56
C LEU A 15 -38.23 36.35 43.79
N CYS A 16 -37.95 37.10 42.70
CA CYS A 16 -37.99 38.59 42.50
C CYS A 16 -37.24 39.62 43.39
N GLN A 17 -36.48 40.55 42.78
CA GLN A 17 -36.85 41.96 42.43
C GLN A 17 -35.69 42.73 41.72
N GLY A 18 -35.97 43.92 41.14
CA GLY A 18 -35.01 44.86 40.48
C GLY A 18 -35.39 46.32 40.81
N PRO A 19 -35.08 47.38 40.01
CA PRO A 19 -34.40 47.48 38.69
C PRO A 19 -33.08 48.33 38.83
N ALA A 20 -32.59 49.30 38.02
CA ALA A 20 -32.93 49.99 36.74
C ALA A 20 -31.69 50.74 36.18
N GLY A 21 -31.73 51.20 34.90
CA GLY A 21 -30.76 52.16 34.31
C GLY A 21 -30.57 52.03 32.78
N HIS A 22 -30.53 53.14 32.03
CA HIS A 22 -30.41 53.17 30.56
C HIS A 22 -29.20 54.00 30.07
N ASP A 23 -28.49 53.55 29.02
CA ASP A 23 -28.60 54.16 27.68
C ASP A 23 -28.10 53.18 26.57
N ARG A 24 -28.07 53.61 25.29
CA ARG A 24 -28.04 52.76 24.06
C ARG A 24 -26.65 52.34 23.56
N GLY A 25 -26.57 51.24 22.77
CA GLY A 25 -25.57 51.14 21.69
C GLY A 25 -25.07 49.76 21.18
N ASP A 26 -25.91 49.01 20.45
CA ASP A 26 -25.54 47.95 19.46
C ASP A 26 -24.77 46.66 19.92
N PRO A 27 -24.77 45.54 19.14
CA PRO A 27 -24.59 44.21 19.73
C PRO A 27 -23.41 43.34 19.24
N ARG A 28 -22.87 42.55 20.19
CA ARG A 28 -22.66 41.09 20.05
C ARG A 28 -22.27 40.46 21.38
N TYR A 29 -23.09 39.53 21.88
CA TYR A 29 -22.81 38.80 23.11
C TYR A 29 -21.87 37.63 22.84
N GLN A 30 -20.81 37.50 23.65
CA GLN A 30 -20.11 36.23 23.87
C GLN A 30 -20.59 35.64 25.19
N ASP A 31 -20.85 34.34 25.23
CA ASP A 31 -20.20 33.40 26.15
C ASP A 31 -20.49 31.97 25.65
N ARG A 32 -19.62 30.95 25.74
CA ARG A 32 -18.62 30.51 26.74
C ARG A 32 -19.24 29.59 27.80
N LEU A 33 -18.48 28.54 28.11
CA LEU A 33 -18.74 27.44 29.05
C LEU A 33 -19.61 26.32 28.45
N GLN A 34 -19.34 25.03 28.71
CA GLN A 34 -18.34 24.44 29.64
C GLN A 34 -17.76 23.12 29.11
N ARG A 35 -16.62 22.69 29.67
CA ARG A 35 -16.07 21.34 29.45
C ARG A 35 -16.89 20.30 30.22
N VAL A 36 -16.95 19.07 29.70
CA VAL A 36 -17.20 17.86 30.48
C VAL A 36 -16.24 16.78 29.98
N ASP A 37 -15.45 16.21 30.89
CA ASP A 37 -14.58 15.05 30.63
C ASP A 37 -15.39 13.75 30.80
N VAL A 38 -15.13 12.72 29.99
CA VAL A 38 -15.64 11.36 30.22
C VAL A 38 -14.56 10.33 29.93
N PHE A 39 -14.09 9.66 30.97
CA PHE A 39 -13.33 8.42 30.90
C PHE A 39 -14.26 7.25 31.26
N GLY A 40 -14.33 6.24 30.39
CA GLY A 40 -14.70 4.84 30.63
C GLY A 40 -15.94 4.47 31.47
N LEU A 41 -16.71 3.48 30.98
CA LEU A 41 -17.18 2.36 31.81
C LEU A 41 -17.71 1.20 30.93
N ASP A 42 -17.71 -0.01 31.49
CA ASP A 42 -18.32 -1.21 30.94
C ASP A 42 -19.85 -1.11 30.91
N ASP A 43 -20.53 -1.95 30.11
CA ASP A 43 -21.80 -2.53 30.58
C ASP A 43 -22.16 -3.90 29.97
N HIS A 44 -22.85 -4.73 30.75
CA HIS A 44 -23.23 -6.10 30.40
C HIS A 44 -24.69 -6.19 29.93
N TRP A 45 -24.93 -6.67 28.71
CA TRP A 45 -26.29 -6.98 28.25
C TRP A 45 -26.67 -8.45 28.45
N ARG A 46 -27.58 -8.69 29.40
CA ARG A 46 -28.21 -10.00 29.63
C ARG A 46 -29.50 -10.15 28.81
N PHE A 47 -29.74 -11.37 28.31
CA PHE A 47 -31.00 -11.79 27.71
C PHE A 47 -32.19 -11.60 28.67
N ARG A 48 -33.36 -11.29 28.10
CA ARG A 48 -34.68 -11.59 28.69
C ARG A 48 -35.63 -12.09 27.61
N ASP A 49 -36.22 -13.26 27.84
CA ASP A 49 -37.36 -13.77 27.07
C ASP A 49 -38.59 -12.88 27.21
N VAL A 50 -39.36 -12.76 26.13
CA VAL A 50 -40.80 -12.44 26.19
C VAL A 50 -41.54 -13.42 25.27
N ARG A 51 -42.45 -14.21 25.83
CA ARG A 51 -43.33 -15.12 25.07
C ARG A 51 -44.73 -14.54 24.93
N PHE A 52 -45.27 -14.64 23.72
CA PHE A 52 -46.69 -14.73 23.35
C PHE A 52 -47.75 -13.91 24.10
N ALA A 53 -48.45 -13.05 23.33
CA ALA A 53 -49.89 -12.86 23.47
C ALA A 53 -50.57 -13.07 22.10
N ARG A 54 -51.67 -13.85 22.05
CA ARG A 54 -52.56 -14.01 20.88
C ARG A 54 -53.90 -13.36 21.19
N SER A 55 -54.50 -12.63 20.25
CA SER A 55 -55.96 -12.43 20.23
C SER A 55 -56.53 -11.99 18.87
N GLY A 56 -57.66 -12.60 18.49
CA GLY A 56 -58.78 -11.97 17.75
C GLY A 56 -58.60 -11.49 16.29
N PRO A 57 -59.24 -12.15 15.30
CA PRO A 57 -59.42 -11.63 13.94
C PRO A 57 -60.83 -11.02 13.71
N LEU A 58 -60.99 -10.18 12.67
CA LEU A 58 -62.23 -9.81 11.92
C LEU A 58 -61.80 -8.67 10.94
N ARG A 59 -62.31 -8.46 9.70
CA ARG A 59 -63.38 -9.07 8.86
C ARG A 59 -62.91 -9.26 7.40
N ARG A 60 -63.75 -9.94 6.61
CA ARG A 60 -63.58 -10.17 5.15
C ARG A 60 -63.93 -8.92 4.33
N CYS A 61 -63.27 -8.76 3.18
CA CYS A 61 -63.92 -8.43 1.91
C CYS A 61 -63.45 -9.45 0.87
N ALA A 62 -64.32 -9.83 -0.06
CA ALA A 62 -64.02 -10.81 -1.11
C ALA A 62 -64.65 -10.35 -2.43
N LEU A 63 -63.88 -10.46 -3.51
CA LEU A 63 -64.40 -10.51 -4.87
C LEU A 63 -63.64 -11.62 -5.61
N SER A 64 -64.40 -12.52 -6.20
CA SER A 64 -63.92 -13.70 -6.92
C SER A 64 -64.25 -13.58 -8.40
N HIS A 65 -63.33 -13.97 -9.27
CA HIS A 65 -63.71 -14.63 -10.51
C HIS A 65 -62.81 -15.85 -10.76
N ASP A 66 -63.45 -16.93 -11.19
CA ASP A 66 -62.87 -18.24 -11.49
C ASP A 66 -62.74 -18.40 -13.01
N THR A 67 -61.62 -18.97 -13.47
CA THR A 67 -61.66 -20.05 -14.47
C THR A 67 -60.38 -20.91 -14.44
N ARG A 68 -60.51 -22.12 -13.88
CA ARG A 68 -60.10 -23.42 -14.47
C ARG A 68 -58.69 -23.62 -15.06
N SER A 69 -57.93 -24.50 -14.39
CA SER A 69 -56.95 -25.48 -14.93
C SER A 69 -57.62 -26.49 -15.91
N PRO A 70 -56.95 -27.46 -16.62
CA PRO A 70 -55.66 -28.10 -16.25
C PRO A 70 -54.71 -28.70 -17.33
N GLU A 71 -53.55 -29.17 -16.82
CA GLU A 71 -52.74 -30.34 -17.26
C GLU A 71 -51.93 -30.33 -18.60
N PRO A 72 -50.89 -31.21 -18.74
CA PRO A 72 -49.79 -31.02 -19.69
C PRO A 72 -49.71 -32.05 -20.84
N TRP A 73 -48.71 -31.89 -21.72
CA TRP A 73 -48.31 -32.92 -22.71
C TRP A 73 -46.78 -32.98 -22.90
N ALA A 74 -46.28 -34.07 -23.48
CA ALA A 74 -44.85 -34.39 -23.52
C ALA A 74 -44.35 -34.97 -24.86
N ARG A 75 -43.03 -34.82 -25.08
CA ARG A 75 -42.14 -35.63 -25.96
C ARG A 75 -42.67 -36.11 -27.34
N ARG A 76 -42.13 -35.51 -28.41
CA ARG A 76 -41.55 -36.15 -29.62
C ARG A 76 -40.65 -35.09 -30.29
N ALA A 77 -39.40 -35.30 -30.68
CA ALA A 77 -38.73 -36.44 -31.34
C ALA A 77 -39.12 -36.59 -32.83
N PHE A 78 -38.24 -36.12 -33.72
CA PHE A 78 -38.19 -36.48 -35.14
C PHE A 78 -36.72 -36.47 -35.61
N ASP A 79 -36.33 -37.44 -36.45
CA ASP A 79 -35.00 -37.55 -37.07
C ASP A 79 -35.04 -37.00 -38.52
N GLY A 80 -33.89 -36.59 -39.05
CA GLY A 80 -33.76 -35.91 -40.35
C GLY A 80 -32.32 -35.89 -40.84
N ARG A 81 -31.86 -37.00 -41.42
CA ARG A 81 -30.47 -37.19 -41.89
C ARG A 81 -30.29 -36.86 -43.38
N LEU A 82 -29.01 -36.94 -43.80
CA LEU A 82 -28.45 -36.93 -45.17
C LEU A 82 -28.12 -35.50 -45.69
N ARG A 83 -26.94 -35.22 -46.29
CA ARG A 83 -25.83 -36.11 -46.72
C ARG A 83 -24.46 -35.39 -46.83
N HIS A 84 -23.44 -36.03 -46.24
CA HIS A 84 -22.07 -36.32 -46.74
C HIS A 84 -21.07 -35.24 -47.22
N GLY A 85 -19.79 -35.65 -47.24
CA GLY A 85 -18.58 -34.82 -47.35
C GLY A 85 -17.86 -34.72 -45.99
N ALA A 86 -17.27 -35.77 -45.41
CA ALA A 86 -16.40 -36.82 -45.96
C ALA A 86 -15.03 -36.30 -46.42
N ASP A 87 -14.07 -36.29 -45.49
CA ASP A 87 -12.79 -36.93 -45.74
C ASP A 87 -12.25 -37.60 -44.45
N ARG A 88 -11.30 -38.53 -44.60
CA ARG A 88 -10.54 -39.19 -43.52
C ARG A 88 -9.10 -39.34 -43.99
N ASP A 89 -8.14 -39.21 -43.08
CA ASP A 89 -7.10 -40.24 -43.05
C ASP A 89 -6.49 -40.47 -41.66
N GLU A 90 -5.97 -41.68 -41.45
CA GLU A 90 -5.48 -42.20 -40.18
C GLU A 90 -4.25 -43.10 -40.41
N ALA A 91 -3.08 -42.73 -39.88
CA ALA A 91 -1.97 -43.70 -39.77
C ALA A 91 -0.98 -43.40 -38.63
N ARG A 92 -0.55 -44.47 -37.96
CA ARG A 92 0.57 -44.51 -37.00
C ARG A 92 1.86 -44.98 -37.69
N ARG A 93 3.01 -44.72 -37.03
CA ARG A 93 4.35 -45.41 -37.05
C ARG A 93 5.50 -44.40 -37.28
N HIS A 94 6.74 -44.59 -36.80
CA HIS A 94 7.35 -45.72 -36.07
C HIS A 94 8.39 -45.25 -35.02
N VAL A 95 8.98 -46.19 -34.25
CA VAL A 95 9.92 -45.93 -33.13
C VAL A 95 11.33 -46.45 -33.46
N ARG A 96 12.41 -45.71 -33.11
CA ARG A 96 13.65 -46.22 -32.44
C ARG A 96 14.83 -45.23 -32.38
N ARG A 97 15.74 -45.51 -31.42
CA ARG A 97 17.16 -45.05 -31.25
C ARG A 97 17.36 -43.58 -30.80
N THR A 98 18.27 -43.25 -29.86
CA THR A 98 19.21 -44.08 -29.06
C THR A 98 19.40 -43.51 -27.64
N LEU A 99 19.78 -44.37 -26.68
CA LEU A 99 20.31 -44.03 -25.34
C LEU A 99 21.81 -44.40 -25.27
N HIS A 100 22.42 -44.31 -24.07
CA HIS A 100 23.82 -44.59 -23.67
C HIS A 100 24.78 -43.39 -23.73
N ASP A 101 25.70 -43.19 -22.76
CA ASP A 101 25.96 -43.83 -21.44
C ASP A 101 26.59 -42.74 -20.50
N VAL A 102 26.95 -42.90 -19.21
CA VAL A 102 27.74 -43.91 -18.44
C VAL A 102 27.47 -43.66 -16.94
N ALA A 103 27.49 -44.57 -15.96
CA ALA A 103 27.33 -46.04 -15.88
C ALA A 103 27.18 -46.43 -14.37
N VAL A 104 26.95 -47.72 -14.05
CA VAL A 104 26.80 -48.29 -12.68
C VAL A 104 27.45 -49.68 -12.63
N LEU A 105 27.59 -50.27 -11.42
CA LEU A 105 27.81 -51.72 -11.06
C LEU A 105 29.25 -52.11 -10.62
N PRO A 106 29.46 -53.26 -9.93
CA PRO A 106 28.72 -53.75 -8.73
C PRO A 106 29.62 -54.48 -7.69
N PHE A 107 29.06 -54.95 -6.56
CA PHE A 107 29.21 -56.33 -6.01
C PHE A 107 28.23 -56.60 -4.84
N GLY A 108 27.93 -57.87 -4.51
CA GLY A 108 27.04 -58.31 -3.40
C GLY A 108 27.80 -59.10 -2.30
N PRO A 109 27.20 -60.05 -1.53
CA PRO A 109 25.85 -60.66 -1.68
C PRO A 109 25.05 -61.14 -0.39
N ARG A 110 23.73 -61.35 -0.54
CA ARG A 110 22.84 -62.42 0.04
C ARG A 110 22.80 -62.77 1.56
N ARG A 111 21.57 -62.83 2.14
CA ARG A 111 20.88 -63.93 2.91
C ARG A 111 19.90 -63.38 3.98
N ARG A 112 18.78 -64.03 4.42
CA ARG A 112 17.87 -65.06 3.84
C ARG A 112 16.63 -65.29 4.77
N SER A 113 15.40 -65.39 4.21
CA SER A 113 14.18 -66.07 4.79
C SER A 113 13.60 -65.57 6.15
N ALA A 114 12.33 -65.80 6.53
CA ALA A 114 11.29 -66.73 6.03
C ALA A 114 9.84 -66.16 6.04
N HIS A 115 8.87 -67.01 5.69
CA HIS A 115 7.41 -66.82 5.44
C HIS A 115 6.60 -67.73 6.41
N PRO A 116 5.24 -67.84 6.37
CA PRO A 116 4.18 -66.93 5.89
C PRO A 116 2.91 -66.87 6.80
N GLY A 117 1.91 -66.07 6.38
CA GLY A 117 0.46 -66.40 6.48
C GLY A 117 -0.39 -65.67 7.52
N SER A 118 -1.73 -65.63 7.44
CA SER A 118 -2.66 -65.61 6.27
C SER A 118 -4.12 -65.61 6.77
N GLY A 119 -4.96 -64.67 6.31
CA GLY A 119 -6.40 -64.61 6.63
C GLY A 119 -6.75 -63.72 7.84
N GLY A 120 -7.95 -63.16 7.94
CA GLY A 120 -9.05 -63.18 6.95
C GLY A 120 -10.25 -62.30 7.29
N ARG A 121 -10.89 -61.77 6.24
CA ARG A 121 -12.25 -61.18 6.12
C ARG A 121 -13.05 -60.76 7.38
N ALA A 122 -13.36 -59.46 7.40
CA ALA A 122 -14.71 -58.86 7.51
C ALA A 122 -15.71 -59.32 8.60
N GLY A 123 -16.18 -58.35 9.39
CA GLY A 123 -17.38 -58.41 10.22
C GLY A 123 -17.83 -56.99 10.61
N GLN A 124 -19.13 -56.70 10.50
CA GLN A 124 -19.71 -55.36 10.72
C GLN A 124 -20.92 -55.47 11.66
N ARG A 125 -20.91 -54.73 12.79
CA ARG A 125 -22.06 -54.05 13.45
C ARG A 125 -21.76 -53.64 14.90
N ASP A 126 -22.64 -52.78 15.42
CA ASP A 126 -22.48 -51.93 16.60
C ASP A 126 -23.16 -52.50 17.87
N VAL A 127 -23.33 -51.61 18.86
CA VAL A 127 -24.29 -51.63 20.00
C VAL A 127 -23.78 -52.06 21.39
N ALA A 128 -23.23 -51.06 22.10
CA ALA A 128 -23.61 -50.59 23.44
C ALA A 128 -23.40 -51.44 24.72
N GLY A 129 -23.27 -50.71 25.85
CA GLY A 129 -23.35 -51.20 27.23
C GLY A 129 -21.99 -51.26 27.97
N GLY A 130 -21.75 -50.57 29.09
CA GLY A 130 -22.54 -49.50 29.73
C GLY A 130 -22.37 -49.47 31.26
N PHE A 131 -22.40 -48.26 31.84
CA PHE A 131 -22.42 -47.96 33.29
C PHE A 131 -21.14 -48.34 34.10
N GLY A 132 -20.85 -47.68 35.23
CA GLY A 132 -21.65 -46.67 35.94
C GLY A 132 -20.86 -45.74 36.88
N GLU A 133 -21.61 -45.06 37.76
CA GLU A 133 -21.13 -44.08 38.76
C GLU A 133 -20.36 -44.77 39.94
N ALA A 134 -19.78 -44.12 40.96
CA ALA A 134 -19.95 -42.75 41.46
C ALA A 134 -18.75 -42.22 42.31
N SER A 135 -18.56 -40.90 42.28
CA SER A 135 -18.45 -39.96 43.42
C SER A 135 -17.57 -40.21 44.69
N VAL A 136 -16.58 -39.31 44.92
CA VAL A 136 -16.45 -38.36 46.09
C VAL A 136 -16.27 -38.93 47.54
N PRO A 137 -15.43 -38.38 48.47
CA PRO A 137 -14.24 -37.50 48.35
C PRO A 137 -13.06 -37.72 49.38
N ALA A 138 -11.97 -36.95 49.20
CA ALA A 138 -11.08 -36.26 50.17
C ALA A 138 -10.66 -36.82 51.56
N ALA A 139 -9.33 -36.83 51.81
CA ALA A 139 -8.69 -36.48 53.11
C ALA A 139 -7.17 -36.15 52.98
N ARG A 140 -6.57 -35.51 54.00
CA ARG A 140 -5.14 -35.16 54.24
C ARG A 140 -4.87 -35.25 55.77
N PRO A 141 -3.65 -35.05 56.33
CA PRO A 141 -2.32 -35.66 56.04
C PRO A 141 -1.56 -36.10 57.33
N VAL A 142 -0.48 -36.91 57.27
CA VAL A 142 0.39 -37.25 58.44
C VAL A 142 1.89 -37.35 58.06
N ARG A 143 2.82 -37.20 59.02
CA ARG A 143 4.31 -37.29 58.90
C ARG A 143 4.93 -38.41 59.79
N GLY A 144 6.01 -39.04 59.30
CA GLY A 144 7.27 -39.25 60.07
C GLY A 144 7.62 -40.65 60.63
N GLY A 145 8.95 -40.94 60.74
CA GLY A 145 9.52 -41.95 61.68
C GLY A 145 10.72 -42.81 61.22
N GLY A 146 11.93 -42.62 61.80
CA GLY A 146 13.05 -43.58 61.96
C GLY A 146 13.82 -44.13 60.73
N GLY A 147 15.05 -44.68 60.82
CA GLY A 147 16.08 -44.66 61.90
C GLY A 147 17.09 -45.84 61.90
N LEU A 148 18.40 -45.58 62.18
CA LEU A 148 19.48 -46.53 62.60
C LEU A 148 20.05 -47.51 61.50
N VAL A 149 21.30 -48.06 61.49
CA VAL A 149 22.54 -47.90 62.32
C VAL A 149 23.86 -48.44 61.66
N SER A 150 25.00 -47.72 61.83
CA SER A 150 26.46 -48.10 61.96
C SER A 150 27.17 -49.16 61.07
N GLN A 151 28.52 -49.23 60.89
CA GLN A 151 29.74 -48.54 61.42
C GLN A 151 30.66 -48.09 60.21
N SER A 152 31.99 -47.82 60.21
CA SER A 152 33.12 -47.87 61.19
C SER A 152 34.28 -46.88 60.86
N GLU A 153 35.27 -46.83 61.78
CA GLU A 153 36.71 -46.41 61.75
C GLU A 153 37.21 -45.44 60.64
N GLU A 154 37.68 -44.19 60.90
CA GLU A 154 38.87 -43.67 61.67
C GLU A 154 40.24 -43.85 60.95
N ALA A 155 41.28 -42.98 61.01
CA ALA A 155 41.58 -41.65 61.62
C ALA A 155 42.92 -41.11 61.01
N ALA A 156 43.46 -39.87 61.15
CA ALA A 156 43.01 -38.50 61.48
C ALA A 156 44.19 -37.47 61.27
N ALA A 157 44.02 -36.19 61.67
CA ALA A 157 45.02 -35.11 61.89
C ALA A 157 45.60 -34.26 60.71
N LEU A 158 46.10 -33.05 61.06
CA LEU A 158 46.65 -31.93 60.24
C LEU A 158 48.13 -31.63 60.67
N PRO A 159 48.90 -30.58 60.23
CA PRO A 159 48.65 -29.49 59.26
C PRO A 159 49.84 -29.16 58.30
N GLY A 160 49.75 -28.06 57.53
CA GLY A 160 50.92 -27.23 57.16
C GLY A 160 51.27 -27.08 55.67
N PRO A 161 52.14 -26.11 55.27
CA PRO A 161 52.14 -25.59 53.89
C PRO A 161 53.50 -25.55 53.13
N ALA A 162 53.38 -25.29 51.81
CA ALA A 162 54.22 -24.40 50.98
C ALA A 162 55.30 -24.94 50.00
N ARG A 163 55.21 -24.39 48.77
CA ARG A 163 56.29 -23.85 47.90
C ARG A 163 57.21 -24.76 47.04
N ARG A 164 57.38 -24.27 45.79
CA ARG A 164 58.63 -24.20 44.97
C ARG A 164 59.10 -25.51 44.29
N GLU A 165 59.92 -25.52 43.21
CA GLU A 165 60.64 -24.44 42.49
C GLU A 165 61.03 -24.79 41.02
N ARG A 166 61.34 -23.76 40.20
CA ARG A 166 62.24 -23.76 39.00
C ARG A 166 61.78 -24.53 37.73
N ARG A 167 62.33 -24.29 36.53
CA ARG A 167 63.40 -23.34 36.08
C ARG A 167 63.04 -22.67 34.73
N ASP A 168 63.98 -21.91 34.15
CA ASP A 168 63.75 -20.83 33.18
C ASP A 168 64.84 -20.78 32.08
N LYS A 169 64.53 -20.19 30.90
CA LYS A 169 65.42 -19.91 29.72
C LYS A 169 65.93 -21.15 28.90
N ALA A 170 66.35 -21.06 27.62
CA ALA A 170 66.52 -19.92 26.71
C ALA A 170 66.50 -20.24 25.17
N ARG A 171 65.97 -19.31 24.36
CA ARG A 171 66.55 -18.69 23.12
C ARG A 171 67.50 -19.47 22.15
N ARG A 172 67.12 -19.63 20.85
CA ARG A 172 67.65 -18.93 19.61
C ARG A 172 67.44 -19.67 18.25
N HIS A 173 67.20 -18.87 17.19
CA HIS A 173 67.52 -18.98 15.73
C HIS A 173 67.41 -20.33 14.95
N ARG A 174 66.64 -20.50 13.85
CA ARG A 174 66.79 -19.98 12.44
C ARG A 174 68.20 -20.16 11.81
N PRO A 175 68.38 -20.35 10.47
CA PRO A 175 67.39 -20.67 9.38
C PRO A 175 67.89 -21.72 8.32
N VAL A 176 67.09 -21.94 7.24
CA VAL A 176 67.41 -22.28 5.81
C VAL A 176 68.72 -23.04 5.47
N GLY A 177 68.76 -24.10 4.63
CA GLY A 177 67.73 -24.80 3.82
C GLY A 177 68.24 -25.24 2.43
N GLY A 178 67.55 -26.15 1.72
CA GLY A 178 67.76 -26.36 0.26
C GLY A 178 67.59 -27.79 -0.32
N GLN A 179 67.01 -27.86 -1.54
CA GLN A 179 66.92 -29.01 -2.47
C GLN A 179 66.06 -30.22 -1.99
N ARG A 180 65.49 -31.10 -2.82
CA ARG A 180 65.73 -31.42 -4.27
C ARG A 180 64.49 -32.11 -4.92
N ALA A 181 64.53 -32.28 -6.25
CA ALA A 181 63.72 -33.18 -7.10
C ALA A 181 62.23 -32.84 -7.40
N ALA A 182 61.73 -33.36 -8.53
CA ALA A 182 60.39 -33.20 -9.09
C ALA A 182 60.13 -34.28 -10.19
N LEU A 183 58.86 -34.55 -10.57
CA LEU A 183 58.38 -34.88 -11.94
C LEU A 183 56.91 -35.39 -11.95
N LEU A 184 56.11 -34.94 -12.95
CA LEU A 184 54.95 -35.61 -13.61
C LEU A 184 53.67 -35.96 -12.78
N CYS A 185 52.43 -35.83 -13.28
CA CYS A 185 51.93 -35.24 -14.53
C CYS A 185 50.42 -34.86 -14.47
N ARG A 186 50.05 -33.69 -15.04
CA ARG A 186 48.79 -33.27 -15.73
C ARG A 186 47.38 -33.61 -15.18
N SER A 187 46.31 -32.84 -15.44
CA SER A 187 46.10 -31.40 -15.77
C SER A 187 44.60 -31.16 -16.05
N ILE A 188 44.03 -30.00 -15.67
CA ILE A 188 43.44 -28.98 -16.57
C ILE A 188 43.03 -27.72 -15.76
N HIS A 189 42.30 -26.77 -16.35
CA HIS A 189 42.63 -25.33 -16.39
C HIS A 189 41.38 -24.48 -16.73
N ARG A 190 41.27 -23.17 -16.43
CA ARG A 190 42.17 -22.18 -15.77
C ARG A 190 41.40 -20.89 -15.44
N GLN A 191 41.97 -20.05 -14.57
CA GLN A 191 41.85 -18.58 -14.60
C GLN A 191 43.25 -17.94 -14.76
N PRO A 192 43.33 -16.68 -15.24
CA PRO A 192 44.51 -15.82 -15.07
C PRO A 192 44.18 -14.41 -14.51
N PRO A 193 45.01 -13.84 -13.61
CA PRO A 193 44.98 -12.42 -13.24
C PRO A 193 46.32 -11.72 -13.65
N PRO A 194 46.84 -10.60 -13.08
CA PRO A 194 47.36 -9.48 -13.88
C PRO A 194 48.84 -9.10 -13.58
N VAL A 195 49.34 -7.94 -14.08
CA VAL A 195 50.33 -7.01 -13.42
C VAL A 195 50.60 -5.75 -14.30
N SER A 196 51.41 -4.79 -13.82
CA SER A 196 51.40 -3.35 -14.12
C SER A 196 52.57 -2.78 -14.97
N ARG A 197 52.52 -1.45 -15.19
CA ARG A 197 53.52 -0.54 -15.81
C ARG A 197 54.98 -0.75 -15.37
N ASP A 198 55.95 -0.49 -16.27
CA ASP A 198 56.89 0.67 -16.17
C ASP A 198 57.55 1.02 -17.54
N ARG A 199 58.62 1.85 -17.58
CA ARG A 199 59.10 2.68 -18.71
C ARG A 199 60.24 2.13 -19.63
N ASP A 200 60.27 2.72 -20.84
CA ASP A 200 61.41 3.32 -21.60
C ASP A 200 62.11 2.62 -22.81
N ARG A 201 62.22 3.41 -23.90
CA ARG A 201 63.26 3.52 -24.96
C ARG A 201 63.59 2.44 -26.05
N ARG A 202 63.32 2.87 -27.30
CA ARG A 202 64.16 2.86 -28.56
C ARG A 202 64.21 1.63 -29.50
N GLY A 203 64.24 1.93 -30.82
CA GLY A 203 64.46 1.02 -31.98
C GLY A 203 63.16 0.80 -32.78
N ARG A 204 62.95 1.15 -34.07
CA ARG A 204 63.69 0.98 -35.36
C ARG A 204 63.90 -0.51 -35.76
N SER A 205 63.63 -0.97 -36.99
CA SER A 205 63.03 -0.33 -38.20
C SER A 205 62.79 -1.33 -39.37
N GLY A 206 61.87 -1.02 -40.30
CA GLY A 206 61.66 -1.69 -41.61
C GLY A 206 60.35 -2.49 -41.69
N GLN A 207 59.43 -2.32 -42.67
CA GLN A 207 59.46 -2.37 -44.17
C GLN A 207 59.02 -3.76 -44.70
N LEU A 208 58.15 -3.93 -45.72
CA LEU A 208 57.54 -3.05 -46.76
C LEU A 208 56.06 -3.43 -47.07
N GLU A 209 55.33 -2.51 -47.74
CA GLU A 209 54.16 -2.66 -48.67
C GLU A 209 52.93 -3.56 -48.32
N GLY A 210 51.68 -3.19 -48.64
CA GLY A 210 51.13 -1.95 -49.23
C GLY A 210 49.62 -2.05 -49.50
N GLY A 211 48.87 -0.93 -49.51
CA GLY A 211 47.42 -0.90 -49.80
C GLY A 211 46.68 0.38 -49.38
N CYS A 212 45.80 0.91 -50.24
CA CYS A 212 45.07 2.18 -50.10
C CYS A 212 43.89 2.15 -49.09
N PRO A 213 43.26 3.30 -48.74
CA PRO A 213 43.85 4.61 -48.41
C PRO A 213 43.23 5.25 -47.14
N GLU A 214 43.91 6.21 -46.49
CA GLU A 214 43.43 6.84 -45.24
C GLU A 214 43.74 8.36 -45.18
N ALA A 215 43.06 9.07 -44.27
CA ALA A 215 43.43 10.37 -43.68
C ALA A 215 43.26 11.61 -44.62
N PRO A 216 43.34 12.88 -44.11
CA PRO A 216 43.72 13.29 -42.76
C PRO A 216 42.86 14.34 -42.04
N ARG A 217 43.22 14.59 -40.77
CA ARG A 217 43.08 15.85 -40.00
C ARG A 217 44.51 16.27 -39.56
N PRO A 218 44.78 17.49 -39.04
CA PRO A 218 43.89 18.62 -38.74
C PRO A 218 44.36 20.00 -39.28
N ALA A 219 43.55 21.06 -39.11
CA ALA A 219 44.01 22.46 -39.21
C ALA A 219 43.09 23.44 -38.42
N ARG A 220 43.47 24.72 -38.34
CA ARG A 220 42.87 25.80 -37.52
C ARG A 220 42.31 26.96 -38.38
N TRP A 221 41.18 27.53 -37.93
CA TRP A 221 40.86 28.99 -37.87
C TRP A 221 40.63 29.86 -39.14
N LEU A 222 39.89 30.97 -38.89
CA LEU A 222 39.75 32.26 -39.60
C LEU A 222 38.73 32.46 -40.77
N ARG A 223 37.70 33.27 -40.43
CA ARG A 223 37.12 34.47 -41.10
C ARG A 223 36.82 34.52 -42.62
N GLY A 224 35.64 35.08 -42.93
CA GLY A 224 35.28 35.75 -44.20
C GLY A 224 34.30 34.96 -45.08
N GLY A 225 33.37 35.57 -45.82
CA GLY A 225 32.93 36.98 -45.81
C GLY A 225 32.07 37.40 -47.01
N GLU A 226 30.79 37.70 -46.76
CA GLU A 226 29.89 38.63 -47.50
C GLU A 226 29.50 38.46 -49.00
N GLN A 227 28.26 38.92 -49.29
CA GLN A 227 27.77 39.53 -50.56
C GLN A 227 27.63 38.62 -51.83
N LEU A 228 26.80 38.92 -52.86
CA LEU A 228 26.02 40.12 -53.26
C LEU A 228 24.70 39.76 -54.03
N HIS A 229 23.62 40.50 -53.73
CA HIS A 229 22.42 40.97 -54.49
C HIS A 229 21.89 40.42 -55.86
N HIS A 230 20.62 40.80 -56.09
CA HIS A 230 19.78 40.92 -57.33
C HIS A 230 18.85 39.74 -57.70
N LEU A 231 17.67 39.88 -58.33
CA LEU A 231 16.56 40.87 -58.44
C LEU A 231 15.84 40.63 -59.81
N SER A 232 14.57 40.20 -59.83
CA SER A 232 13.44 40.76 -60.68
C SER A 232 12.38 39.79 -61.25
N ARG A 233 11.14 39.87 -60.71
CA ARG A 233 9.80 39.99 -61.37
C ARG A 233 9.38 39.23 -62.67
N HIS A 234 8.38 38.33 -62.52
CA HIS A 234 7.09 38.18 -63.28
C HIS A 234 7.07 37.90 -64.83
N PRO A 235 5.91 37.63 -65.53
CA PRO A 235 4.48 37.39 -65.13
C PRO A 235 3.75 36.17 -65.83
N CYS A 236 2.40 36.07 -65.69
CA CYS A 236 1.35 35.49 -66.60
C CYS A 236 0.63 34.12 -66.31
N GLN A 237 -0.60 33.99 -66.86
CA GLN A 237 -1.61 32.88 -66.83
C GLN A 237 -2.08 32.55 -68.29
N PRO A 238 -3.26 31.93 -68.66
CA PRO A 238 -4.34 31.13 -67.97
C PRO A 238 -4.91 29.90 -68.77
N CYS A 239 -5.91 29.12 -68.24
CA CYS A 239 -7.16 28.67 -68.96
C CYS A 239 -8.13 27.65 -68.24
N ARG A 240 -9.45 27.97 -68.25
CA ARG A 240 -10.73 27.20 -68.44
C ARG A 240 -10.91 25.71 -67.95
N LEU A 241 -11.98 25.27 -67.24
CA LEU A 241 -13.49 25.29 -67.38
C LEU A 241 -14.10 24.12 -68.20
N PRO A 242 -15.29 23.52 -67.85
CA PRO A 242 -16.62 24.19 -67.86
C PRO A 242 -17.68 23.77 -66.77
N LEU A 243 -18.92 24.27 -66.92
CA LEU A 243 -20.11 24.16 -66.02
C LEU A 243 -21.43 23.92 -66.81
N PRO A 244 -22.58 23.68 -66.12
CA PRO A 244 -23.69 24.67 -66.03
C PRO A 244 -24.04 25.02 -64.55
N GLY A 245 -24.97 25.91 -64.16
CA GLY A 245 -26.03 26.68 -64.86
C GLY A 245 -27.43 26.11 -64.56
N ARG A 246 -28.49 26.83 -64.14
CA ARG A 246 -28.83 28.30 -64.04
C ARG A 246 -29.40 28.60 -62.61
N GLY A 247 -29.98 29.75 -62.22
CA GLY A 247 -30.39 31.00 -62.90
C GLY A 247 -30.62 32.17 -61.89
N ALA A 248 -31.16 33.31 -62.34
CA ALA A 248 -31.14 34.63 -61.65
C ALA A 248 -32.56 35.16 -61.26
N ALA A 249 -32.85 36.41 -60.81
CA ALA A 249 -32.15 37.70 -60.87
C ALA A 249 -32.77 38.84 -59.99
N LEU A 250 -32.11 40.03 -59.99
CA LEU A 250 -32.66 41.41 -59.75
C LEU A 250 -33.09 41.79 -58.28
N LEU A 251 -33.18 43.05 -57.83
CA LEU A 251 -33.11 44.41 -58.47
C LEU A 251 -32.50 45.48 -57.49
N ARG A 252 -32.51 46.79 -57.85
CA ARG A 252 -31.98 47.95 -57.08
C ARG A 252 -33.05 49.02 -56.77
N SER A 253 -33.00 49.63 -55.59
CA SER A 253 -33.37 51.04 -55.22
C SER A 253 -33.21 51.19 -53.69
N GLY A 254 -33.20 52.37 -53.03
CA GLY A 254 -33.21 53.79 -53.42
C GLY A 254 -32.82 54.64 -52.18
N ALA A 255 -32.61 55.96 -52.29
CA ALA A 255 -31.99 56.77 -51.21
C ALA A 255 -32.89 57.87 -50.59
N GLU A 256 -32.47 58.31 -49.39
CA GLU A 256 -32.80 59.56 -48.66
C GLU A 256 -34.26 59.94 -48.29
N ALA A 257 -34.59 59.75 -47.00
CA ALA A 257 -35.42 60.64 -46.16
C ALA A 257 -35.22 60.26 -44.67
N VAL A 258 -35.18 61.13 -43.66
CA VAL A 258 -35.14 62.60 -43.58
C VAL A 258 -34.35 62.99 -42.31
N LYS A 259 -33.74 64.19 -42.27
CA LYS A 259 -33.05 64.71 -41.07
C LYS A 259 -34.06 65.04 -39.96
N HIS A 260 -33.90 64.46 -38.74
CA HIS A 260 -33.95 65.17 -37.44
C HIS A 260 -34.00 64.21 -36.23
N ARG A 261 -32.86 63.98 -35.57
CA ARG A 261 -32.71 63.85 -34.09
C ARG A 261 -31.23 63.65 -33.72
N LEU A 262 -30.48 64.76 -33.68
CA LEU A 262 -29.25 64.83 -32.90
C LEU A 262 -29.58 64.92 -31.39
N HIS A 263 -28.55 64.80 -30.55
CA HIS A 263 -28.59 64.86 -29.08
C HIS A 263 -29.16 63.62 -28.35
N ARG A 264 -28.44 62.50 -28.46
CA ARG A 264 -27.88 61.73 -27.32
C ARG A 264 -26.86 60.70 -27.83
N ILE A 265 -26.10 60.09 -26.90
CA ILE A 265 -25.09 59.04 -27.14
C ILE A 265 -23.80 59.52 -27.86
N ALA A 266 -23.08 60.41 -27.17
CA ALA A 266 -21.63 60.30 -26.98
C ALA A 266 -21.35 60.73 -25.53
N PRO A 267 -20.35 60.14 -24.81
CA PRO A 267 -19.28 59.28 -25.30
C PRO A 267 -19.41 57.80 -24.88
N ALA A 268 -18.98 56.89 -25.76
CA ALA A 268 -18.70 55.48 -25.43
C ALA A 268 -17.37 54.98 -26.02
N ILE A 269 -16.53 55.88 -26.55
CA ILE A 269 -15.22 55.59 -27.14
C ILE A 269 -14.12 56.08 -26.18
N ALA A 270 -14.17 55.57 -24.94
CA ALA A 270 -13.20 55.81 -23.88
C ALA A 270 -13.09 54.61 -22.91
N ALA A 271 -13.55 53.43 -23.35
CA ALA A 271 -13.75 52.25 -22.49
C ALA A 271 -13.15 50.94 -23.05
N LEU A 272 -12.27 51.00 -24.05
CA LEU A 272 -11.26 49.93 -24.25
C LEU A 272 -10.12 50.13 -23.24
N ALA A 273 -10.48 50.10 -21.95
CA ALA A 273 -9.52 49.74 -20.92
C ALA A 273 -9.10 48.29 -21.19
N LEU A 274 -7.81 47.98 -21.05
CA LEU A 274 -7.34 46.61 -21.20
C LEU A 274 -8.03 45.73 -20.15
N ALA A 275 -8.94 44.88 -20.61
CA ALA A 275 -9.44 43.76 -19.84
C ALA A 275 -8.32 42.74 -19.71
N HIS A 276 -7.34 43.05 -18.85
CA HIS A 276 -6.41 42.10 -18.29
C HIS A 276 -7.24 41.10 -17.49
N VAL A 277 -7.72 40.05 -18.17
CA VAL A 277 -8.00 38.78 -17.51
C VAL A 277 -6.75 38.48 -16.69
N PRO A 278 -6.85 38.38 -15.35
CA PRO A 278 -5.70 38.00 -14.57
C PRO A 278 -5.32 36.60 -15.04
N VAL A 279 -4.19 36.49 -15.74
CA VAL A 279 -3.47 35.23 -15.84
C VAL A 279 -3.03 34.95 -14.42
N SER A 280 -3.89 34.24 -13.68
CA SER A 280 -3.55 33.72 -12.35
C SER A 280 -2.28 32.92 -12.53
N ALA A 281 -1.16 33.50 -12.11
CA ALA A 281 0.11 32.79 -12.08
C ALA A 281 -0.14 31.51 -11.29
N LEU A 282 0.18 30.37 -11.90
CA LEU A 282 0.04 29.07 -11.24
C LEU A 282 0.76 29.17 -9.90
N ALA A 283 0.01 29.01 -8.80
CA ALA A 283 0.56 29.14 -7.46
C ALA A 283 1.76 28.20 -7.34
N ASP A 284 2.88 28.72 -6.84
CA ASP A 284 4.10 27.93 -6.73
C ASP A 284 3.81 26.76 -5.78
N PRO A 285 4.00 25.50 -6.21
CA PRO A 285 3.68 24.34 -5.37
C PRO A 285 4.54 24.30 -4.10
N LEU A 286 5.62 25.09 -4.02
CA LEU A 286 6.48 25.26 -2.85
C LEU A 286 6.15 26.49 -1.99
N ASP A 287 5.08 27.23 -2.29
CA ASP A 287 4.57 28.24 -1.38
C ASP A 287 3.97 27.59 -0.13
N PRO A 288 4.10 28.22 1.04
CA PRO A 288 3.57 27.71 2.29
C PRO A 288 2.04 27.89 2.33
N THR A 289 1.35 26.87 2.80
CA THR A 289 -0.11 26.78 2.81
C THR A 289 -0.73 26.98 4.19
N GLY A 290 0.07 26.86 5.25
CA GLY A 290 -0.35 26.93 6.64
C GLY A 290 -1.36 25.86 7.07
N ARG A 291 -1.45 24.75 6.33
CA ARG A 291 -2.39 23.64 6.58
C ARG A 291 -1.76 22.30 6.19
N TRP A 292 -2.38 21.22 6.67
CA TRP A 292 -2.19 19.89 6.09
C TRP A 292 -2.95 19.83 4.75
N THR A 293 -2.33 19.30 3.69
CA THR A 293 -2.97 19.21 2.35
C THR A 293 -3.32 17.81 1.89
N ALA A 294 -2.86 16.76 2.58
CA ALA A 294 -3.32 15.40 2.31
C ALA A 294 -4.74 15.19 2.85
N ASN A 295 -5.41 14.14 2.36
CA ASN A 295 -6.80 13.85 2.66
C ASN A 295 -7.02 13.53 4.15
N GLU A 296 -7.98 14.24 4.76
CA GLU A 296 -8.51 13.98 6.12
C GLU A 296 -10.03 13.68 6.07
N ARG A 297 -10.57 13.36 4.90
CA ARG A 297 -11.99 13.00 4.68
C ARG A 297 -12.16 11.48 4.59
N GLY A 298 -13.34 11.00 4.93
CA GLY A 298 -13.61 9.56 4.99
C GLY A 298 -13.35 8.98 6.38
N ASP A 299 -13.83 7.75 6.60
CA ASP A 299 -13.62 6.97 7.84
C ASP A 299 -12.18 6.39 7.93
N ALA A 300 -11.20 6.99 7.23
CA ALA A 300 -9.82 6.49 7.04
C ALA A 300 -8.82 6.94 8.14
N ALA A 301 -9.30 7.35 9.31
CA ALA A 301 -8.46 7.84 10.41
C ALA A 301 -7.49 6.77 10.97
N LEU A 302 -7.84 5.49 10.81
CA LEU A 302 -7.01 4.30 11.01
C LEU A 302 -7.05 3.43 9.74
N PRO A 303 -6.16 2.44 9.56
CA PRO A 303 -6.23 1.51 8.44
C PRO A 303 -7.57 0.74 8.44
N PRO A 304 -8.31 0.68 7.32
CA PRO A 304 -9.61 -0.01 7.31
C PRO A 304 -9.43 -1.52 7.33
N MET A 305 -10.06 -2.18 8.30
CA MET A 305 -10.06 -3.64 8.46
C MET A 305 -11.37 -4.27 7.97
N GLY A 306 -11.30 -5.43 7.31
CA GLY A 306 -12.50 -6.07 6.79
C GLY A 306 -12.25 -7.35 5.99
N TRP A 307 -13.06 -7.56 4.95
CA TRP A 307 -13.03 -8.73 4.09
C TRP A 307 -13.40 -8.34 2.64
N ASN A 308 -12.80 -9.00 1.66
CA ASN A 308 -13.06 -8.79 0.23
C ASN A 308 -13.22 -10.15 -0.49
N SER A 309 -14.19 -10.21 -1.42
CA SER A 309 -14.58 -11.43 -2.10
C SER A 309 -13.59 -11.99 -3.13
N TRP A 310 -12.66 -11.19 -3.65
CA TRP A 310 -11.88 -11.50 -4.85
C TRP A 310 -10.99 -12.73 -4.69
N ASN A 311 -10.19 -12.79 -3.62
CA ASN A 311 -9.26 -13.89 -3.39
C ASN A 311 -9.97 -15.21 -3.03
N ALA A 312 -11.21 -15.15 -2.52
CA ALA A 312 -12.02 -16.30 -2.14
C ALA A 312 -12.85 -16.86 -3.31
N PHE A 313 -13.40 -15.98 -4.16
CA PHE A 313 -14.45 -16.32 -5.12
C PHE A 313 -14.19 -15.83 -6.55
N THR A 314 -13.16 -14.99 -6.77
CA THR A 314 -12.97 -14.19 -7.99
C THR A 314 -14.26 -13.44 -8.36
N SER A 315 -14.74 -13.57 -9.60
CA SER A 315 -16.01 -13.00 -10.07
C SER A 315 -17.23 -13.89 -9.83
N ASP A 316 -17.06 -15.14 -9.36
CA ASP A 316 -18.17 -16.02 -8.98
C ASP A 316 -18.71 -15.66 -7.59
N ILE A 317 -19.26 -14.45 -7.48
CA ILE A 317 -19.89 -13.93 -6.27
C ILE A 317 -21.42 -14.03 -6.32
N SER A 318 -22.01 -14.25 -5.15
CA SER A 318 -23.46 -14.28 -4.92
C SER A 318 -23.77 -13.78 -3.52
N GLU A 319 -24.98 -13.25 -3.30
CA GLU A 319 -25.43 -12.76 -2.00
C GLU A 319 -25.26 -13.80 -0.88
N GLU A 320 -25.51 -15.08 -1.16
CA GLU A 320 -25.30 -16.20 -0.23
C GLU A 320 -23.83 -16.31 0.23
N LYS A 321 -22.87 -16.25 -0.71
CA LYS A 321 -21.44 -16.32 -0.41
C LYS A 321 -21.03 -15.15 0.48
N ILE A 322 -21.36 -13.91 0.08
CA ILE A 322 -20.95 -12.69 0.79
C ILE A 322 -21.60 -12.60 2.18
N MET A 323 -22.90 -12.89 2.29
CA MET A 323 -23.60 -12.92 3.59
C MET A 323 -23.08 -14.03 4.49
N GLY A 324 -22.76 -15.21 3.94
CA GLY A 324 -22.15 -16.30 4.70
C GLY A 324 -20.75 -15.95 5.25
N SER A 325 -19.94 -15.21 4.51
CA SER A 325 -18.64 -14.69 4.98
C SER A 325 -18.83 -13.59 6.04
N ALA A 326 -19.78 -12.66 5.86
CA ALA A 326 -20.13 -11.66 6.87
C ALA A 326 -20.62 -12.30 8.19
N GLU A 327 -21.48 -13.32 8.10
CA GLU A 327 -21.90 -14.10 9.28
C GLU A 327 -20.74 -14.86 9.93
N ALA A 328 -19.74 -15.33 9.17
CA ALA A 328 -18.54 -15.96 9.74
C ALA A 328 -17.69 -14.94 10.53
N ILE A 329 -17.59 -13.70 10.06
CA ILE A 329 -16.89 -12.59 10.75
C ILE A 329 -17.62 -12.20 12.05
N LEU A 330 -18.96 -12.28 12.09
CA LEU A 330 -19.73 -12.16 13.33
C LEU A 330 -19.49 -13.34 14.29
N ARG A 331 -19.70 -14.58 13.81
CA ARG A 331 -19.65 -15.80 14.64
C ARG A 331 -18.26 -16.08 15.23
N SER A 332 -17.20 -15.70 14.54
CA SER A 332 -15.80 -15.80 15.02
C SER A 332 -15.39 -14.69 15.99
N GLY A 333 -16.22 -13.65 16.16
CA GLY A 333 -15.88 -12.46 16.95
C GLY A 333 -14.92 -11.49 16.25
N LEU A 334 -14.44 -11.78 15.02
CA LEU A 334 -13.57 -10.89 14.25
C LEU A 334 -14.22 -9.50 14.06
N ALA A 335 -15.54 -9.42 13.90
CA ALA A 335 -16.27 -8.14 13.86
C ALA A 335 -15.96 -7.24 15.08
N ALA A 336 -15.93 -7.82 16.28
CA ALA A 336 -15.64 -7.07 17.51
C ALA A 336 -14.19 -6.56 17.56
N LYS A 337 -13.26 -7.22 16.85
CA LYS A 337 -11.83 -6.89 16.77
C LYS A 337 -11.49 -5.88 15.67
N GLY A 338 -12.49 -5.26 15.03
CA GLY A 338 -12.30 -4.17 14.07
C GLY A 338 -12.61 -4.51 12.61
N TYR A 339 -12.78 -5.79 12.25
CA TYR A 339 -13.13 -6.18 10.87
C TYR A 339 -14.58 -5.77 10.53
N ARG A 340 -14.75 -4.59 9.92
CA ARG A 340 -16.08 -3.96 9.68
C ARG A 340 -16.51 -3.87 8.22
N TYR A 341 -15.57 -3.78 7.28
CA TYR A 341 -15.89 -3.60 5.86
C TYR A 341 -16.12 -4.95 5.17
N ILE A 342 -17.25 -5.10 4.47
CA ILE A 342 -17.59 -6.27 3.66
C ILE A 342 -17.67 -5.84 2.20
N ASN A 343 -16.63 -6.15 1.42
CA ASN A 343 -16.42 -5.59 0.09
C ASN A 343 -16.80 -6.58 -1.03
N LEU A 344 -17.70 -6.15 -1.92
CA LEU A 344 -17.95 -6.77 -3.21
C LEU A 344 -16.85 -6.36 -4.20
N ASP A 345 -16.17 -7.34 -4.80
CA ASP A 345 -15.23 -7.12 -5.91
C ASP A 345 -15.88 -7.37 -7.30
N ASP A 346 -15.11 -7.53 -8.39
CA ASP A 346 -15.67 -7.74 -9.76
C ASP A 346 -16.71 -8.88 -9.83
N GLY A 347 -17.68 -8.76 -10.76
CA GLY A 347 -18.70 -9.76 -11.05
C GLY A 347 -20.12 -9.44 -10.59
N TRP A 348 -20.33 -8.39 -9.78
CA TRP A 348 -21.67 -8.07 -9.23
C TRP A 348 -22.64 -7.47 -10.27
N TRP A 349 -22.12 -6.85 -11.33
CA TRP A 349 -22.87 -6.23 -12.42
C TRP A 349 -23.33 -7.23 -13.48
N LEU A 350 -24.51 -6.97 -14.05
CA LEU A 350 -25.02 -7.64 -15.24
C LEU A 350 -24.58 -6.87 -16.50
N LYS A 351 -24.88 -5.57 -16.55
CA LYS A 351 -24.63 -4.63 -17.65
C LYS A 351 -25.07 -3.20 -17.31
N ARG A 352 -24.73 -2.22 -18.14
CA ARG A 352 -25.45 -0.94 -18.20
C ARG A 352 -26.77 -1.08 -18.95
N ARG A 353 -27.79 -0.35 -18.51
CA ARG A 353 -29.02 -0.11 -19.28
C ARG A 353 -28.77 0.93 -20.37
N GLN A 354 -29.53 0.82 -21.46
CA GLN A 354 -29.55 1.78 -22.56
C GLN A 354 -30.97 2.38 -22.69
N PRO A 355 -31.12 3.67 -23.05
CA PRO A 355 -30.07 4.63 -23.37
C PRO A 355 -29.52 5.41 -22.15
N ASP A 356 -30.03 5.16 -20.94
CA ASP A 356 -29.77 6.01 -19.77
C ASP A 356 -28.45 5.71 -19.03
N GLY A 357 -27.75 4.61 -19.34
CA GLY A 357 -26.44 4.27 -18.79
C GLY A 357 -26.44 3.69 -17.37
N ARG A 358 -27.62 3.54 -16.71
CA ARG A 358 -27.71 3.06 -15.33
C ARG A 358 -27.10 1.67 -15.18
N MET A 359 -26.29 1.45 -14.14
CA MET A 359 -25.78 0.12 -13.82
C MET A 359 -26.88 -0.84 -13.34
N MET A 360 -26.92 -2.04 -13.89
CA MET A 360 -27.85 -3.10 -13.51
C MET A 360 -27.10 -4.21 -12.74
N PRO A 361 -27.43 -4.49 -11.46
CA PRO A 361 -26.84 -5.61 -10.72
C PRO A 361 -27.36 -6.98 -11.21
N ARG A 362 -26.63 -8.06 -10.89
CA ARG A 362 -27.05 -9.44 -11.18
C ARG A 362 -28.17 -9.92 -10.24
N THR A 363 -29.42 -9.71 -10.62
CA THR A 363 -30.60 -10.11 -9.84
C THR A 363 -30.70 -11.61 -9.54
N ALA A 364 -30.10 -12.49 -10.35
CA ALA A 364 -30.07 -13.94 -10.09
C ALA A 364 -29.01 -14.35 -9.04
N GLN A 365 -27.89 -13.63 -8.97
CA GLN A 365 -26.82 -13.83 -8.00
C GLN A 365 -27.09 -13.05 -6.69
N PHE A 366 -27.83 -11.95 -6.77
CA PHE A 366 -28.21 -11.07 -5.66
C PHE A 366 -29.74 -10.88 -5.63
N PRO A 367 -30.52 -11.89 -5.20
CA PRO A 367 -31.98 -11.87 -5.26
C PRO A 367 -32.62 -10.76 -4.43
N SER A 368 -31.98 -10.27 -3.37
CA SER A 368 -32.45 -9.10 -2.60
C SER A 368 -32.56 -7.82 -3.45
N THR A 369 -31.90 -7.76 -4.61
CA THR A 369 -31.94 -6.58 -5.49
C THR A 369 -33.28 -6.39 -6.24
N ILE A 370 -34.17 -7.38 -6.18
CA ILE A 370 -35.48 -7.36 -6.83
C ILE A 370 -36.48 -6.59 -5.96
N VAL A 371 -36.52 -5.27 -6.11
CA VAL A 371 -37.47 -4.39 -5.40
C VAL A 371 -38.81 -4.26 -6.16
N PRO A 372 -39.97 -4.45 -5.50
CA PRO A 372 -41.28 -4.35 -6.16
C PRO A 372 -41.54 -2.96 -6.76
N GLY A 373 -41.89 -2.91 -8.04
CA GLY A 373 -42.32 -1.70 -8.74
C GLY A 373 -41.22 -0.67 -9.05
N GLY A 374 -39.93 -1.03 -8.90
CA GLY A 374 -38.81 -0.14 -9.14
C GLY A 374 -37.64 -0.78 -9.91
N ASP A 375 -36.63 0.03 -10.21
CA ASP A 375 -35.35 -0.44 -10.75
C ASP A 375 -34.62 -1.32 -9.73
N PRO A 376 -33.95 -2.41 -10.17
CA PRO A 376 -33.09 -3.20 -9.28
C PRO A 376 -32.08 -2.34 -8.51
N SER A 377 -31.88 -2.71 -7.25
CA SER A 377 -31.16 -1.89 -6.27
C SER A 377 -30.35 -2.75 -5.33
N LEU A 378 -29.07 -2.41 -5.10
CA LEU A 378 -28.25 -3.09 -4.07
C LEU A 378 -28.57 -2.61 -2.64
N ARG A 379 -29.49 -1.67 -2.47
CA ARG A 379 -29.84 -1.15 -1.15
C ARG A 379 -30.34 -2.21 -0.14
N PRO A 380 -31.21 -3.19 -0.49
CA PRO A 380 -31.62 -4.22 0.47
C PRO A 380 -30.47 -5.13 0.91
N PHE A 381 -29.41 -5.24 0.10
CA PHE A 381 -28.18 -5.93 0.44
C PHE A 381 -27.31 -5.11 1.41
N THR A 382 -27.13 -3.80 1.17
CA THR A 382 -26.37 -2.93 2.09
C THR A 382 -27.11 -2.70 3.41
N ASP A 383 -28.43 -2.44 3.37
CA ASP A 383 -29.28 -2.26 4.56
C ASP A 383 -29.19 -3.51 5.47
N ARG A 384 -29.04 -4.72 4.89
CA ARG A 384 -28.80 -5.97 5.64
C ARG A 384 -27.41 -6.04 6.27
N LEU A 385 -26.35 -5.61 5.58
CA LEU A 385 -25.00 -5.51 6.16
C LEU A 385 -24.93 -4.44 7.28
N HIS A 386 -25.60 -3.30 7.10
CA HIS A 386 -25.73 -2.26 8.11
C HIS A 386 -26.48 -2.76 9.36
N ALA A 387 -27.57 -3.50 9.17
CA ALA A 387 -28.30 -4.16 10.27
C ALA A 387 -27.47 -5.24 11.01
N MET A 388 -26.42 -5.76 10.37
CA MET A 388 -25.43 -6.67 10.99
C MET A 388 -24.27 -5.92 11.68
N GLY A 389 -24.23 -4.58 11.63
CA GLY A 389 -23.14 -3.77 12.20
C GLY A 389 -21.86 -3.74 11.36
N PHE A 390 -22.00 -3.97 10.05
CA PHE A 390 -20.93 -3.86 9.05
C PHE A 390 -21.07 -2.60 8.20
N LYS A 391 -20.00 -2.28 7.46
CA LYS A 391 -19.94 -1.28 6.39
C LYS A 391 -19.89 -2.00 5.04
N ALA A 392 -20.64 -1.55 4.05
CA ALA A 392 -20.75 -2.20 2.75
C ALA A 392 -19.77 -1.58 1.74
N GLY A 393 -18.99 -2.42 1.04
CA GLY A 393 -18.09 -1.98 -0.02
C GLY A 393 -18.47 -2.49 -1.41
N ILE A 394 -18.20 -1.67 -2.42
CA ILE A 394 -18.40 -1.98 -3.85
C ILE A 394 -17.10 -1.81 -4.65
N TYR A 395 -17.07 -2.41 -5.82
CA TYR A 395 -15.98 -2.32 -6.79
C TYR A 395 -16.42 -1.66 -8.09
N SER A 396 -15.51 -0.90 -8.71
CA SER A 396 -15.63 -0.42 -10.08
C SER A 396 -14.25 -0.20 -10.71
N ASP A 397 -14.20 0.20 -11.98
CA ASP A 397 -12.98 0.54 -12.73
C ASP A 397 -13.12 1.96 -13.28
N ILE A 398 -12.04 2.74 -13.32
CA ILE A 398 -12.06 4.15 -13.76
C ILE A 398 -12.20 4.31 -15.28
N GLY A 399 -11.90 3.26 -16.04
CA GLY A 399 -12.02 3.19 -17.49
C GLY A 399 -13.39 2.69 -17.95
N ARG A 400 -13.43 2.11 -19.16
CA ARG A 400 -14.70 1.62 -19.75
C ARG A 400 -15.13 0.25 -19.23
N ASN A 401 -14.16 -0.59 -18.89
CA ASN A 401 -14.33 -2.03 -18.68
C ASN A 401 -13.51 -2.47 -17.46
N SER A 402 -13.98 -3.47 -16.72
CA SER A 402 -13.31 -3.95 -15.50
C SER A 402 -12.14 -4.89 -15.77
N CYS A 403 -11.35 -5.19 -14.73
CA CYS A 403 -10.23 -6.13 -14.82
C CYS A 403 -10.63 -7.52 -15.31
N GLY A 404 -11.78 -8.06 -14.87
CA GLY A 404 -12.31 -9.33 -15.39
C GLY A 404 -12.53 -9.30 -16.90
N GLN A 405 -13.01 -8.19 -17.45
CA GLN A 405 -13.23 -8.01 -18.90
C GLN A 405 -11.93 -7.84 -19.70
N VAL A 406 -10.94 -7.17 -19.11
CA VAL A 406 -9.65 -6.83 -19.74
C VAL A 406 -8.70 -8.04 -19.74
N TYR A 407 -8.63 -8.81 -18.65
CA TYR A 407 -7.62 -9.84 -18.45
C TYR A 407 -8.11 -11.29 -18.40
N THR A 408 -9.41 -11.57 -18.20
CA THR A 408 -9.87 -12.98 -18.08
C THR A 408 -11.26 -13.23 -18.65
N SER A 409 -11.35 -13.25 -19.98
CA SER A 409 -12.59 -13.46 -20.76
C SER A 409 -13.31 -14.81 -20.52
N THR A 410 -12.72 -15.73 -19.77
CA THR A 410 -13.28 -17.04 -19.38
C THR A 410 -13.82 -17.09 -17.95
N MET A 411 -13.71 -16.02 -17.17
CA MET A 411 -14.29 -15.93 -15.82
C MET A 411 -15.83 -15.99 -15.86
N PRO A 412 -16.49 -16.48 -14.79
CA PRO A 412 -17.93 -16.32 -14.59
C PRO A 412 -18.37 -14.84 -14.55
N ASN A 413 -19.68 -14.62 -14.63
CA ASN A 413 -20.31 -13.30 -14.41
C ASN A 413 -19.80 -12.12 -15.28
N GLN A 414 -19.18 -12.41 -16.44
CA GLN A 414 -18.83 -11.41 -17.47
C GLN A 414 -20.05 -10.59 -17.94
N PRO A 415 -19.94 -9.25 -18.11
CA PRO A 415 -21.05 -8.39 -18.53
C PRO A 415 -21.70 -8.77 -19.86
N GLU A 416 -23.01 -8.55 -19.96
CA GLU A 416 -23.88 -9.07 -21.02
C GLU A 416 -24.48 -7.99 -21.94
N GLY A 417 -25.08 -8.40 -23.05
CA GLY A 417 -25.69 -7.49 -24.04
C GLY A 417 -24.72 -7.01 -25.12
N SER A 418 -25.00 -5.85 -25.71
CA SER A 418 -24.21 -5.15 -26.73
C SER A 418 -22.92 -4.51 -26.17
N VAL A 419 -22.06 -3.92 -27.04
CA VAL A 419 -20.82 -3.27 -26.61
C VAL A 419 -21.07 -2.18 -25.55
N ALA A 420 -22.07 -1.31 -25.78
CA ALA A 420 -22.39 -0.21 -24.85
C ALA A 420 -23.08 -0.69 -23.55
N GLU A 421 -23.72 -1.84 -23.56
CA GLU A 421 -24.23 -2.49 -22.34
C GLU A 421 -23.09 -3.11 -21.51
N ARG A 422 -22.01 -3.57 -22.17
CA ARG A 422 -20.86 -4.19 -21.50
C ARG A 422 -19.82 -3.22 -20.94
N GLU A 423 -19.87 -1.92 -21.25
CA GLU A 423 -18.94 -0.93 -20.68
C GLU A 423 -19.31 -0.59 -19.23
N VAL A 424 -18.94 -1.46 -18.28
CA VAL A 424 -19.36 -1.36 -16.87
C VAL A 424 -18.45 -0.52 -15.97
N GLY A 425 -17.32 -0.02 -16.47
CA GLY A 425 -16.46 0.93 -15.77
C GLY A 425 -17.01 2.37 -15.80
N LEU A 426 -16.52 3.22 -14.90
CA LEU A 426 -16.99 4.57 -14.61
C LEU A 426 -16.76 5.59 -15.75
N TYR A 427 -15.99 5.29 -16.79
CA TYR A 427 -15.56 6.29 -17.77
C TYR A 427 -16.74 6.91 -18.55
N GLY A 428 -17.03 8.18 -18.27
CA GLY A 428 -18.19 8.91 -18.79
C GLY A 428 -19.46 8.81 -17.93
N HIS A 429 -19.41 8.04 -16.83
CA HIS A 429 -20.51 7.78 -15.91
C HIS A 429 -20.18 8.07 -14.42
N ILE A 430 -18.96 8.52 -14.09
CA ILE A 430 -18.48 8.79 -12.70
C ILE A 430 -19.56 9.40 -11.81
N ASP A 431 -20.14 10.54 -12.22
CA ASP A 431 -21.15 11.26 -11.45
C ASP A 431 -22.42 10.44 -11.19
N GLN A 432 -22.94 9.82 -12.25
CA GLN A 432 -24.15 9.02 -12.26
C GLN A 432 -24.01 7.77 -11.37
N ASP A 433 -22.87 7.09 -11.48
CA ASP A 433 -22.61 5.83 -10.80
C ASP A 433 -22.21 6.04 -9.34
N ILE A 434 -21.43 7.08 -9.01
CA ILE A 434 -21.10 7.38 -7.61
C ILE A 434 -22.35 7.84 -6.86
N ARG A 435 -23.25 8.59 -7.50
CA ARG A 435 -24.60 8.86 -6.97
C ARG A 435 -25.40 7.56 -6.79
N LEU A 436 -25.34 6.63 -7.74
CA LEU A 436 -26.04 5.34 -7.66
C LEU A 436 -25.53 4.49 -6.49
N TYR A 437 -24.20 4.30 -6.39
CA TYR A 437 -23.59 3.42 -5.40
C TYR A 437 -23.72 4.00 -3.98
N PHE A 438 -23.45 5.28 -3.80
CA PHE A 438 -23.57 5.92 -2.49
C PHE A 438 -25.01 6.36 -2.20
N GLN A 439 -25.58 7.32 -2.93
CA GLN A 439 -26.88 7.90 -2.57
C GLN A 439 -28.06 6.93 -2.74
N ASP A 440 -28.16 6.21 -3.87
CA ASP A 440 -29.31 5.32 -4.12
C ASP A 440 -29.16 3.95 -3.42
N TRP A 441 -27.94 3.40 -3.39
CA TRP A 441 -27.67 2.02 -2.91
C TRP A 441 -27.02 1.92 -1.54
N GLY A 442 -26.60 3.01 -0.89
CA GLY A 442 -26.21 2.96 0.52
C GLY A 442 -24.80 2.41 0.82
N PHE A 443 -23.90 2.29 -0.16
CA PHE A 443 -22.52 1.84 0.13
C PHE A 443 -21.71 2.84 0.98
N ASP A 444 -20.69 2.32 1.66
CA ASP A 444 -19.72 3.04 2.50
C ASP A 444 -18.29 3.00 1.91
N PHE A 445 -17.94 1.98 1.15
CA PHE A 445 -16.59 1.79 0.61
C PHE A 445 -16.64 1.64 -0.91
N ILE A 446 -15.66 2.20 -1.63
CA ILE A 446 -15.43 1.91 -3.05
C ILE A 446 -13.96 1.64 -3.37
N LYS A 447 -13.68 0.50 -4.03
CA LYS A 447 -12.43 0.21 -4.75
C LYS A 447 -12.61 0.62 -6.21
N VAL A 448 -11.74 1.49 -6.72
CA VAL A 448 -11.75 1.91 -8.14
C VAL A 448 -10.44 1.52 -8.82
N ASP A 449 -10.55 0.61 -9.78
CA ASP A 449 -9.46 -0.03 -10.51
C ASP A 449 -8.99 0.73 -11.76
N GLY A 450 -7.81 0.36 -12.24
CA GLY A 450 -7.15 0.99 -13.39
C GLY A 450 -7.16 0.19 -14.70
N CYS A 451 -7.81 -0.97 -14.77
CA CYS A 451 -7.69 -1.88 -15.91
C CYS A 451 -8.24 -1.28 -17.20
N GLY A 452 -9.39 -0.60 -17.13
CA GLY A 452 -10.03 0.02 -18.28
C GLY A 452 -9.30 1.24 -18.85
N ILE A 453 -8.33 1.83 -18.14
CA ILE A 453 -7.42 2.89 -18.62
C ILE A 453 -5.99 2.38 -18.91
N ARG A 454 -5.78 1.08 -18.80
CA ARG A 454 -4.48 0.39 -18.97
C ARG A 454 -4.51 -0.61 -20.13
N GLY A 455 -5.63 -1.30 -20.30
CA GLY A 455 -5.88 -2.26 -21.36
C GLY A 455 -6.71 -1.70 -22.51
N LEU A 456 -7.07 -2.59 -23.44
CA LEU A 456 -7.95 -2.34 -24.59
C LEU A 456 -7.58 -1.12 -25.49
N PRO A 457 -6.31 -0.94 -25.90
CA PRO A 457 -5.95 -0.04 -26.99
C PRO A 457 -6.58 -0.49 -28.33
N ALA A 458 -6.55 0.39 -29.33
CA ALA A 458 -7.21 0.18 -30.63
C ALA A 458 -6.68 -1.03 -31.45
N ASP A 459 -5.48 -1.53 -31.14
CA ASP A 459 -4.88 -2.70 -31.76
C ASP A 459 -5.12 -4.02 -31.00
N HIS A 460 -5.70 -3.96 -29.80
CA HIS A 460 -6.00 -5.13 -28.98
C HIS A 460 -6.95 -6.11 -29.71
N PRO A 461 -6.73 -7.44 -29.64
CA PRO A 461 -7.56 -8.41 -30.37
C PRO A 461 -9.06 -8.27 -30.09
N GLU A 462 -9.44 -8.01 -28.85
CA GLU A 462 -10.85 -7.86 -28.44
C GLU A 462 -11.49 -6.51 -28.82
N VAL A 463 -10.68 -5.53 -29.21
CA VAL A 463 -11.16 -4.28 -29.80
C VAL A 463 -11.31 -4.45 -31.31
N ARG A 464 -10.32 -5.10 -31.96
CA ARG A 464 -10.37 -5.46 -33.38
C ARG A 464 -11.49 -6.45 -33.72
N SER A 465 -11.89 -7.31 -32.79
CA SER A 465 -13.05 -8.22 -32.94
C SER A 465 -14.41 -7.50 -32.82
N GLY A 466 -14.43 -6.22 -32.41
CA GLY A 466 -15.65 -5.49 -32.08
C GLY A 466 -16.30 -5.91 -30.75
N ARG A 467 -15.63 -6.71 -29.92
CA ARG A 467 -16.14 -7.07 -28.58
C ARG A 467 -16.09 -5.88 -27.62
N TYR A 468 -15.07 -5.03 -27.71
CA TYR A 468 -14.94 -3.82 -26.91
C TYR A 468 -14.61 -2.59 -27.75
N ARG A 469 -14.94 -1.40 -27.21
CA ARG A 469 -14.52 -0.11 -27.77
C ARG A 469 -13.16 0.28 -27.19
N ALA A 470 -12.29 0.85 -28.03
CA ALA A 470 -10.99 1.34 -27.59
C ALA A 470 -11.12 2.44 -26.52
N LEU A 471 -10.19 2.45 -25.57
CA LEU A 471 -9.77 3.66 -24.86
C LEU A 471 -8.24 3.79 -25.03
N PRO A 472 -7.70 4.96 -25.39
CA PRO A 472 -6.25 5.16 -25.37
C PRO A 472 -5.73 4.97 -23.94
N PRO A 473 -4.74 4.08 -23.70
CA PRO A 473 -4.23 3.86 -22.35
C PRO A 473 -3.66 5.15 -21.75
N LEU A 474 -4.07 5.46 -20.53
CA LEU A 474 -3.48 6.52 -19.71
C LEU A 474 -2.36 5.97 -18.84
N VAL A 475 -2.44 4.68 -18.47
CA VAL A 475 -1.38 3.93 -17.78
C VAL A 475 -0.70 3.00 -18.77
N ASP A 476 0.52 3.35 -19.17
CA ASP A 476 1.32 2.55 -20.08
C ASP A 476 2.18 1.55 -19.31
N SER A 477 1.95 0.25 -19.58
CA SER A 477 2.58 -0.85 -18.84
C SER A 477 3.99 -1.21 -19.31
N ASP A 478 4.42 -0.71 -20.46
CA ASP A 478 5.76 -0.93 -21.00
C ASP A 478 6.70 0.27 -20.76
N SER A 479 6.14 1.44 -20.43
CA SER A 479 6.91 2.67 -20.20
C SER A 479 6.22 3.68 -19.29
N LEU A 480 6.76 3.86 -18.08
CA LEU A 480 6.41 4.96 -17.17
C LEU A 480 6.36 6.33 -17.86
N ALA A 481 7.32 6.61 -18.75
CA ALA A 481 7.43 7.88 -19.47
C ALA A 481 6.32 8.12 -20.52
N ARG A 482 5.44 7.15 -20.77
CA ARG A 482 4.24 7.31 -21.63
C ARG A 482 2.93 7.34 -20.82
N THR A 483 2.98 7.20 -19.50
CA THR A 483 1.81 7.29 -18.62
C THR A 483 1.42 8.75 -18.38
N ASP A 484 0.17 9.13 -18.70
CA ASP A 484 -0.36 10.46 -18.40
C ASP A 484 -0.84 10.52 -16.94
N VAL A 485 0.12 10.67 -16.03
CA VAL A 485 -0.08 10.87 -14.58
C VAL A 485 -1.12 11.95 -14.30
N ALA A 486 -1.15 13.03 -15.09
CA ALA A 486 -2.07 14.13 -14.89
C ALA A 486 -3.51 13.75 -15.27
N ALA A 487 -3.73 12.97 -16.33
CA ALA A 487 -5.05 12.44 -16.68
C ALA A 487 -5.55 11.41 -15.67
N VAL A 488 -4.70 10.50 -15.21
CA VAL A 488 -5.06 9.53 -14.17
C VAL A 488 -5.48 10.26 -12.89
N ARG A 489 -4.68 11.23 -12.42
CA ARG A 489 -5.00 12.03 -11.24
C ARG A 489 -6.33 12.80 -11.39
N ARG A 490 -6.65 13.34 -12.58
CA ARG A 490 -7.93 14.03 -12.83
C ARG A 490 -9.13 13.08 -12.65
N LEU A 491 -9.09 11.90 -13.27
CA LEU A 491 -10.21 10.95 -13.19
C LEU A 491 -10.48 10.47 -11.76
N TYR A 492 -9.44 10.17 -10.97
CA TYR A 492 -9.62 9.83 -9.55
C TYR A 492 -10.05 11.03 -8.69
N GLY A 493 -9.67 12.26 -9.07
CA GLY A 493 -10.21 13.49 -8.48
C GLY A 493 -11.71 13.67 -8.76
N GLU A 494 -12.17 13.43 -9.99
CA GLU A 494 -13.59 13.48 -10.38
C GLU A 494 -14.43 12.47 -9.57
N VAL A 495 -13.87 11.30 -9.25
CA VAL A 495 -14.49 10.33 -8.32
C VAL A 495 -14.57 10.89 -6.90
N ALA A 496 -13.48 11.44 -6.35
CA ALA A 496 -13.49 12.01 -4.99
C ALA A 496 -14.48 13.19 -4.85
N ASP A 497 -14.55 14.06 -5.86
CA ASP A 497 -15.50 15.18 -5.94
C ASP A 497 -16.95 14.69 -6.10
N ALA A 498 -17.18 13.56 -6.77
CA ALA A 498 -18.50 12.92 -6.81
C ALA A 498 -18.87 12.28 -5.47
N ILE A 499 -17.94 11.58 -4.79
CA ILE A 499 -18.20 11.00 -3.47
C ILE A 499 -18.54 12.11 -2.48
N GLN A 500 -17.78 13.21 -2.43
CA GLN A 500 -18.07 14.33 -1.53
C GLN A 500 -19.48 14.92 -1.74
N ARG A 501 -19.99 14.94 -2.97
CA ARG A 501 -21.33 15.47 -3.29
C ARG A 501 -22.47 14.51 -2.91
N TYR A 502 -22.21 13.21 -2.83
CA TYR A 502 -23.21 12.17 -2.53
C TYR A 502 -23.01 11.45 -1.17
N ARG A 503 -21.92 11.81 -0.45
CA ARG A 503 -21.59 11.55 0.96
C ARG A 503 -21.03 12.81 1.63
N PRO A 504 -21.84 13.88 1.80
CA PRO A 504 -21.42 15.10 2.48
C PRO A 504 -21.26 14.92 4.01
N ASP A 505 -21.74 13.80 4.55
CA ASP A 505 -21.53 13.32 5.91
C ASP A 505 -20.11 12.78 6.15
N GLY A 506 -19.39 12.41 5.09
CA GLY A 506 -17.99 11.99 5.17
C GLY A 506 -17.76 10.54 5.60
N HIS A 507 -18.80 9.76 5.84
CA HIS A 507 -18.69 8.35 6.24
C HIS A 507 -18.44 7.42 5.04
N TYR A 508 -17.23 7.46 4.51
CA TYR A 508 -16.81 6.60 3.41
C TYR A 508 -15.32 6.22 3.41
N ILE A 509 -14.96 5.18 2.64
CA ILE A 509 -13.58 4.89 2.24
C ILE A 509 -13.50 4.90 0.71
N PHE A 510 -12.50 5.60 0.16
CA PHE A 510 -12.15 5.55 -1.25
C PHE A 510 -10.78 4.85 -1.41
N SER A 511 -10.79 3.70 -2.10
CA SER A 511 -9.62 2.87 -2.40
C SER A 511 -9.20 3.05 -3.86
N ILE A 512 -7.95 3.49 -4.04
CA ILE A 512 -7.33 3.71 -5.35
C ILE A 512 -6.57 2.44 -5.75
N CYS A 513 -7.11 1.65 -6.68
CA CYS A 513 -6.44 0.47 -7.21
C CYS A 513 -5.70 0.82 -8.51
N LEU A 514 -4.44 1.28 -8.35
CA LEU A 514 -3.53 1.64 -9.46
C LEU A 514 -2.17 0.93 -9.40
N TRP A 515 -1.99 -0.03 -8.48
CA TRP A 515 -0.80 -0.88 -8.41
C TRP A 515 0.56 -0.13 -8.32
N GLY A 516 0.63 1.02 -7.67
CA GLY A 516 1.85 1.86 -7.66
C GLY A 516 2.20 2.49 -9.02
N SER A 517 1.34 2.34 -10.03
CA SER A 517 1.48 2.97 -11.35
C SER A 517 1.10 4.45 -11.29
N ALA A 518 1.41 5.19 -12.37
CA ALA A 518 1.10 6.63 -12.49
C ALA A 518 1.59 7.51 -11.32
N ASP A 519 2.66 7.09 -10.64
CA ASP A 519 3.20 7.71 -9.41
C ASP A 519 2.12 8.04 -8.35
N VAL A 520 1.14 7.13 -8.17
CA VAL A 520 0.04 7.29 -7.20
C VAL A 520 0.52 7.58 -5.79
N ARG A 521 1.72 7.12 -5.42
CA ARG A 521 2.46 7.50 -4.19
C ARG A 521 2.50 9.02 -3.96
N ALA A 522 2.70 9.83 -4.99
CA ALA A 522 2.84 11.28 -4.86
C ALA A 522 1.50 12.01 -4.63
N TRP A 523 0.39 11.48 -5.14
CA TRP A 523 -0.90 12.22 -5.23
C TRP A 523 -2.14 11.47 -4.75
N GLY A 524 -2.09 10.15 -4.57
CA GLY A 524 -3.24 9.34 -4.12
C GLY A 524 -3.74 9.78 -2.74
N LYS A 525 -2.80 10.13 -1.85
CA LYS A 525 -3.04 10.77 -0.55
C LYS A 525 -3.84 12.07 -0.61
N ASP A 526 -3.94 12.72 -1.78
CA ASP A 526 -4.66 13.99 -1.94
C ASP A 526 -6.16 13.76 -2.23
N VAL A 527 -6.58 12.52 -2.57
CA VAL A 527 -7.95 12.21 -3.03
C VAL A 527 -8.56 10.94 -2.44
N GLY A 528 -7.76 9.95 -2.05
CA GLY A 528 -8.22 8.64 -1.54
C GLY A 528 -7.85 8.39 -0.07
N GLY A 529 -8.53 7.42 0.55
CA GLY A 529 -8.25 6.95 1.91
C GLY A 529 -7.25 5.79 1.97
N ILE A 530 -7.14 4.98 0.91
CA ILE A 530 -6.10 3.94 0.74
C ILE A 530 -5.63 3.91 -0.73
N SER A 531 -4.35 3.61 -0.98
CA SER A 531 -3.77 3.59 -2.33
C SER A 531 -2.89 2.35 -2.57
N ARG A 532 -3.28 1.50 -3.53
CA ARG A 532 -2.56 0.27 -3.90
C ARG A 532 -1.17 0.59 -4.43
N THR A 533 -0.13 0.01 -3.83
CA THR A 533 1.29 0.28 -4.14
C THR A 533 1.95 -0.77 -5.02
N SER A 534 1.28 -1.91 -5.23
CA SER A 534 1.77 -3.13 -5.88
C SER A 534 0.70 -3.72 -6.83
N GLU A 535 1.15 -4.43 -7.87
CA GLU A 535 0.28 -5.35 -8.64
C GLU A 535 -0.32 -6.42 -7.71
N ASP A 536 -1.37 -7.13 -8.14
CA ASP A 536 -2.16 -8.00 -7.25
C ASP A 536 -1.36 -9.13 -6.59
N ILE A 537 -1.54 -9.30 -5.28
CA ILE A 537 -0.91 -10.34 -4.46
C ILE A 537 -1.39 -11.74 -4.87
N ALA A 538 -0.69 -12.78 -4.41
CA ALA A 538 -0.97 -14.18 -4.67
C ALA A 538 -0.49 -15.01 -3.46
N PRO A 539 -0.99 -16.25 -3.25
CA PRO A 539 -0.68 -17.06 -2.08
C PRO A 539 0.70 -17.75 -2.17
N SER A 540 1.77 -16.97 -2.38
CA SER A 540 3.16 -17.44 -2.37
C SER A 540 4.13 -16.44 -1.72
N TRP A 541 5.16 -16.95 -1.06
CA TRP A 541 6.14 -16.17 -0.29
C TRP A 541 6.83 -15.08 -1.11
N ALA A 542 7.30 -15.43 -2.30
CA ALA A 542 7.96 -14.50 -3.21
C ALA A 542 7.04 -13.36 -3.67
N ARG A 543 5.71 -13.59 -3.71
CA ARG A 543 4.74 -12.55 -4.05
C ARG A 543 4.47 -11.62 -2.87
N MET A 544 4.33 -12.16 -1.66
CA MET A 544 4.20 -11.35 -0.44
C MET A 544 5.42 -10.45 -0.23
N LEU A 545 6.64 -11.00 -0.36
CA LEU A 545 7.88 -10.21 -0.27
C LEU A 545 7.89 -9.03 -1.24
N HIS A 546 7.52 -9.27 -2.51
CA HIS A 546 7.38 -8.19 -3.50
C HIS A 546 6.41 -7.11 -3.01
N ASN A 547 5.22 -7.49 -2.54
CA ASN A 547 4.19 -6.55 -2.11
C ASN A 547 4.67 -5.71 -0.92
N LEU A 548 5.31 -6.34 0.07
CA LEU A 548 5.96 -5.68 1.21
C LEU A 548 7.07 -4.70 0.76
N ASP A 549 7.92 -5.10 -0.17
CA ASP A 549 9.02 -4.26 -0.67
C ASP A 549 8.51 -2.99 -1.38
N THR A 550 7.27 -2.98 -1.90
CA THR A 550 6.64 -1.75 -2.44
C THR A 550 6.22 -0.73 -1.37
N VAL A 551 6.11 -1.11 -0.09
CA VAL A 551 5.63 -0.25 1.01
C VAL A 551 6.67 0.02 2.09
N ALA A 552 7.55 -0.95 2.37
CA ALA A 552 8.53 -0.90 3.47
C ALA A 552 9.42 0.37 3.49
N ARG A 553 9.60 0.99 2.32
CA ARG A 553 10.44 2.19 2.11
C ARG A 553 9.65 3.49 1.95
N ARG A 554 8.31 3.45 2.07
CA ARG A 554 7.40 4.58 1.81
C ARG A 554 6.61 5.07 3.05
N PRO A 555 7.15 5.06 4.28
CA PRO A 555 6.36 5.37 5.49
C PRO A 555 5.81 6.79 5.54
N LEU A 556 6.47 7.76 4.90
CA LEU A 556 6.00 9.16 4.80
C LEU A 556 4.76 9.33 3.90
N TYR A 557 4.30 8.28 3.22
CA TYR A 557 3.11 8.30 2.36
C TYR A 557 1.92 7.56 2.99
N ALA A 558 2.05 7.15 4.26
CA ALA A 558 1.01 6.54 5.08
C ALA A 558 0.85 7.32 6.40
N HIS A 559 -0.34 7.87 6.62
CA HIS A 559 -0.70 8.67 7.77
C HIS A 559 -2.22 8.65 7.97
N PRO A 560 -2.77 9.08 9.13
CA PRO A 560 -4.22 9.18 9.31
C PRO A 560 -4.89 9.93 8.13
N GLY A 561 -5.88 9.29 7.51
CA GLY A 561 -6.58 9.77 6.32
C GLY A 561 -6.07 9.25 4.95
N SER A 562 -4.89 8.62 4.89
CA SER A 562 -4.34 7.99 3.67
C SER A 562 -3.33 6.88 3.98
N TRP A 563 -3.61 5.64 3.58
CA TRP A 563 -2.74 4.48 3.81
C TRP A 563 -2.14 3.87 2.53
N ASN A 564 -0.88 3.41 2.64
CA ASN A 564 -0.26 2.54 1.64
C ASN A 564 -0.94 1.17 1.67
N ASP A 565 -1.40 0.68 0.52
CA ASP A 565 -2.09 -0.61 0.41
C ASP A 565 -1.22 -1.63 -0.37
N PRO A 566 -0.51 -2.54 0.32
CA PRO A 566 0.24 -3.63 -0.30
C PRO A 566 -0.65 -4.81 -0.75
N ASP A 567 -1.97 -4.63 -0.82
CA ASP A 567 -3.01 -5.61 -1.19
C ASP A 567 -3.43 -6.60 -0.09
N MET A 568 -4.52 -7.33 -0.34
CA MET A 568 -5.27 -8.17 0.60
C MET A 568 -4.48 -9.31 1.27
N LEU A 569 -4.95 -9.74 2.45
CA LEU A 569 -4.42 -10.90 3.17
C LEU A 569 -4.81 -12.23 2.51
N PHE A 570 -3.83 -13.05 2.13
CA PHE A 570 -4.00 -14.45 1.66
C PHE A 570 -3.94 -15.50 2.79
N VAL A 571 -3.97 -15.08 4.05
CA VAL A 571 -4.00 -15.98 5.22
C VAL A 571 -5.13 -17.00 5.07
N GLY A 572 -4.78 -18.29 5.09
CA GLY A 572 -5.67 -19.42 4.78
C GLY A 572 -5.45 -20.05 3.41
N THR A 573 -4.46 -19.64 2.60
CA THR A 573 -4.25 -20.22 1.26
C THR A 573 -2.76 -20.28 0.86
N GLY A 574 -2.37 -21.41 0.25
CA GLY A 574 -1.03 -21.63 -0.31
C GLY A 574 0.07 -21.53 0.75
N ASP A 575 1.12 -20.75 0.47
CA ASP A 575 2.22 -20.51 1.42
C ASP A 575 1.77 -19.82 2.73
N PHE A 576 0.47 -19.52 2.92
CA PHE A 576 -0.08 -18.87 4.12
C PHE A 576 -1.27 -19.65 4.73
N ASP A 577 -1.43 -20.94 4.43
CA ASP A 577 -2.50 -21.78 4.97
C ASP A 577 -2.23 -22.30 6.41
N GLU A 578 -3.11 -23.16 6.92
CA GLU A 578 -3.02 -23.73 8.27
C GLU A 578 -1.89 -24.75 8.47
N HIS A 579 -1.16 -25.12 7.40
CA HIS A 579 0.07 -25.92 7.48
C HIS A 579 1.33 -25.05 7.40
N HIS A 580 1.19 -23.79 6.96
CA HIS A 580 2.26 -22.79 6.82
C HIS A 580 2.05 -21.61 7.78
N LEU A 581 1.73 -21.91 9.05
CA LEU A 581 1.39 -20.90 10.04
C LEU A 581 2.54 -19.91 10.37
N THR A 582 3.80 -20.29 10.17
CA THR A 582 4.94 -19.36 10.35
C THR A 582 4.89 -18.24 9.31
N GLU A 583 4.74 -18.59 8.04
CA GLU A 583 4.56 -17.67 6.94
C GLU A 583 3.28 -16.85 7.06
N ALA A 584 2.16 -17.46 7.45
CA ALA A 584 0.89 -16.77 7.67
C ALA A 584 1.00 -15.72 8.80
N ARG A 585 1.72 -16.05 9.88
CA ARG A 585 2.03 -15.13 11.00
C ARG A 585 2.90 -13.98 10.55
N SER A 586 3.96 -14.25 9.78
CA SER A 586 4.82 -13.22 9.19
C SER A 586 4.03 -12.27 8.29
N HIS A 587 3.21 -12.81 7.38
CA HIS A 587 2.35 -12.01 6.50
C HIS A 587 1.47 -11.03 7.28
N PHE A 588 0.74 -11.52 8.28
CA PHE A 588 -0.15 -10.70 9.11
C PHE A 588 0.61 -9.67 9.96
N ALA A 589 1.71 -10.06 10.62
CA ALA A 589 2.50 -9.14 11.44
C ALA A 589 3.18 -8.04 10.62
N LEU A 590 3.67 -8.35 9.42
CA LEU A 590 4.30 -7.37 8.54
C LEU A 590 3.28 -6.37 8.01
N TRP A 591 2.08 -6.82 7.61
CA TRP A 591 0.98 -5.95 7.20
C TRP A 591 0.59 -4.96 8.31
N ALA A 592 0.42 -5.44 9.55
CA ALA A 592 0.11 -4.59 10.70
C ALA A 592 1.24 -3.59 11.05
N MET A 593 2.50 -3.95 10.83
CA MET A 593 3.64 -3.04 11.02
C MET A 593 3.70 -1.94 9.94
N VAL A 594 3.27 -2.23 8.71
CA VAL A 594 3.23 -1.23 7.62
C VAL A 594 1.88 -0.51 7.48
N ASN A 595 1.00 -0.61 8.48
CA ASN A 595 -0.33 0.02 8.52
C ASN A 595 -1.19 -0.34 7.29
N ALA A 596 -1.04 -1.57 6.80
CA ALA A 596 -1.74 -2.06 5.62
C ALA A 596 -3.23 -2.29 5.95
N PRO A 597 -4.16 -1.93 5.05
CA PRO A 597 -5.57 -2.27 5.21
C PRO A 597 -5.78 -3.79 5.39
N LEU A 598 -6.22 -4.20 6.58
CA LEU A 598 -6.36 -5.61 6.96
C LEU A 598 -7.64 -6.21 6.35
N PHE A 599 -7.67 -6.35 5.02
CA PHE A 599 -8.73 -7.04 4.28
C PHE A 599 -8.41 -8.53 4.15
N ILE A 600 -9.22 -9.37 4.81
CA ILE A 600 -9.17 -10.82 4.68
C ILE A 600 -9.69 -11.21 3.29
N GLY A 601 -8.88 -11.94 2.52
CA GLY A 601 -9.24 -12.45 1.19
C GLY A 601 -9.74 -13.91 1.18
N TYR A 602 -9.84 -14.57 2.33
CA TYR A 602 -10.15 -16.00 2.43
C TYR A 602 -11.65 -16.27 2.69
N ASP A 603 -12.16 -17.44 2.29
CA ASP A 603 -13.52 -17.86 2.63
C ASP A 603 -13.61 -18.34 4.09
N LEU A 604 -13.87 -17.39 5.00
CA LEU A 604 -13.97 -17.61 6.44
C LEU A 604 -15.05 -18.63 6.85
N ARG A 605 -15.93 -19.07 5.94
CA ARG A 605 -16.86 -20.20 6.17
C ARG A 605 -16.12 -21.54 6.34
N HIS A 606 -14.85 -21.60 5.91
CA HIS A 606 -13.98 -22.78 5.97
C HIS A 606 -12.73 -22.58 6.85
N ALA A 607 -12.59 -21.44 7.54
CA ALA A 607 -11.41 -21.14 8.35
C ALA A 607 -11.33 -22.01 9.62
N SER A 608 -10.18 -22.62 9.85
CA SER A 608 -9.88 -23.36 11.07
C SER A 608 -9.60 -22.44 12.26
N PRO A 609 -9.71 -22.95 13.52
CA PRO A 609 -9.50 -22.14 14.71
C PRO A 609 -8.14 -21.42 14.75
N ALA A 610 -7.07 -22.03 14.25
CA ALA A 610 -5.74 -21.42 14.22
C ALA A 610 -5.65 -20.19 13.30
N LEU A 611 -6.36 -20.21 12.17
CA LEU A 611 -6.45 -19.06 11.26
C LEU A 611 -7.30 -17.93 11.87
N LEU A 612 -8.38 -18.28 12.57
CA LEU A 612 -9.23 -17.31 13.28
C LEU A 612 -8.52 -16.69 14.50
N GLU A 613 -7.69 -17.45 15.21
CA GLU A 613 -6.84 -16.98 16.30
C GLU A 613 -5.77 -16.00 15.78
N LEU A 614 -5.09 -16.37 14.67
CA LEU A 614 -4.07 -15.55 14.01
C LEU A 614 -4.65 -14.21 13.54
N LEU A 615 -5.71 -14.25 12.71
CA LEU A 615 -6.41 -13.06 12.22
C LEU A 615 -7.05 -12.25 13.35
N GLY A 616 -7.34 -12.90 14.48
CA GLY A 616 -7.90 -12.31 15.68
C GLY A 616 -6.86 -11.92 16.75
N ASN A 617 -5.56 -11.83 16.46
CA ASN A 617 -4.56 -11.42 17.45
C ASN A 617 -4.66 -9.92 17.75
N GLU A 618 -5.42 -9.59 18.79
CA GLU A 618 -5.67 -8.22 19.29
C GLU A 618 -4.39 -7.44 19.59
N ARG A 619 -3.30 -8.09 20.02
CA ARG A 619 -2.03 -7.42 20.30
C ARG A 619 -1.36 -6.88 19.04
N ILE A 620 -1.51 -7.59 17.91
CA ILE A 620 -0.95 -7.20 16.61
C ILE A 620 -1.90 -6.24 15.89
N ILE A 621 -3.22 -6.46 15.99
CA ILE A 621 -4.23 -5.50 15.53
C ILE A 621 -4.04 -4.13 16.21
N ALA A 622 -3.73 -4.09 17.50
CA ALA A 622 -3.42 -2.85 18.22
C ALA A 622 -2.12 -2.16 17.75
N ILE A 623 -1.23 -2.85 17.03
CA ILE A 623 -0.09 -2.20 16.37
C ILE A 623 -0.53 -1.53 15.08
N ASP A 624 -1.34 -2.19 14.25
CA ASP A 624 -1.91 -1.61 13.03
C ASP A 624 -2.74 -0.35 13.36
N GLN A 625 -3.68 -0.51 14.29
CA GLN A 625 -4.67 0.48 14.73
C GLN A 625 -4.13 1.52 15.74
N ASP A 626 -2.81 1.65 15.91
CA ASP A 626 -2.22 2.65 16.82
C ASP A 626 -2.52 4.10 16.35
N PRO A 627 -3.08 4.97 17.22
CA PRO A 627 -3.60 6.28 16.81
C PRO A 627 -2.53 7.33 16.51
N ALA A 628 -1.23 7.06 16.70
CA ALA A 628 -0.18 7.91 16.13
C ALA A 628 -0.07 7.74 14.60
N GLY A 629 -0.64 6.66 14.04
CA GLY A 629 -0.74 6.45 12.60
C GLY A 629 0.60 6.32 11.88
N ASN A 630 1.70 6.11 12.59
CA ASN A 630 3.02 5.94 12.00
C ASN A 630 3.11 4.60 11.28
N GLN A 631 3.48 4.58 10.01
CA GLN A 631 3.98 3.35 9.39
C GLN A 631 5.36 2.99 9.99
N ALA A 632 5.67 1.70 10.16
CA ALA A 632 7.02 1.28 10.54
C ALA A 632 8.08 1.71 9.52
N THR A 633 9.27 2.01 10.04
CA THR A 633 10.49 2.34 9.28
C THR A 633 11.47 1.16 9.32
N LEU A 634 12.34 1.04 8.31
CA LEU A 634 13.39 0.02 8.27
C LEU A 634 14.63 0.50 9.05
N ALA A 635 14.76 0.05 10.30
CA ALA A 635 15.94 0.30 11.14
C ALA A 635 17.16 -0.55 10.72
N PHE A 636 16.91 -1.73 10.16
CA PHE A 636 17.90 -2.58 9.49
C PHE A 636 17.27 -3.25 8.27
N ASP A 637 18.08 -3.50 7.25
CA ASP A 637 17.63 -3.95 5.94
C ASP A 637 18.74 -4.71 5.20
N SER A 638 18.46 -5.97 4.86
CA SER A 638 19.26 -6.81 3.95
C SER A 638 18.36 -7.81 3.20
N ASP A 639 18.94 -8.51 2.23
CA ASP A 639 18.23 -9.57 1.48
C ASP A 639 17.69 -10.70 2.38
N GLU A 640 18.33 -10.93 3.53
CA GLU A 640 18.02 -12.01 4.47
C GLU A 640 17.20 -11.55 5.69
N VAL A 641 17.48 -10.37 6.26
CA VAL A 641 16.87 -9.90 7.51
C VAL A 641 16.48 -8.43 7.43
N GLN A 642 15.27 -8.11 7.89
CA GLN A 642 14.78 -6.75 8.08
C GLN A 642 14.37 -6.52 9.54
N ILE A 643 14.54 -5.29 10.03
CA ILE A 643 14.01 -4.83 11.31
C ILE A 643 13.10 -3.63 11.05
N PHE A 644 11.81 -3.84 11.26
CA PHE A 644 10.79 -2.79 11.20
C PHE A 644 10.57 -2.20 12.59
N VAL A 645 10.53 -0.87 12.69
CA VAL A 645 10.29 -0.16 13.96
C VAL A 645 9.22 0.92 13.76
N LYS A 646 8.19 0.92 14.61
CA LYS A 646 7.08 1.89 14.61
C LYS A 646 7.01 2.56 15.97
N THR A 647 6.96 3.90 16.02
CA THR A 647 6.69 4.62 17.29
C THR A 647 5.18 4.65 17.52
N LEU A 648 4.75 4.17 18.69
CA LEU A 648 3.36 4.12 19.12
C LEU A 648 2.94 5.43 19.79
N ALA A 649 1.64 5.64 19.94
CA ALA A 649 1.07 6.82 20.60
C ALA A 649 1.54 6.98 22.06
N SER A 650 1.68 5.86 22.79
CA SER A 650 2.26 5.83 24.15
C SER A 650 3.72 6.28 24.24
N GLY A 651 4.38 6.41 23.09
CA GLY A 651 5.79 6.72 22.96
C GLY A 651 6.73 5.52 23.07
N ASP A 652 6.20 4.33 23.37
CA ASP A 652 6.88 3.04 23.20
C ASP A 652 7.10 2.74 21.69
N LYS A 653 7.79 1.64 21.38
CA LYS A 653 8.01 1.16 20.00
C LYS A 653 7.27 -0.16 19.78
N ALA A 654 6.73 -0.39 18.59
CA ALA A 654 6.54 -1.73 18.05
C ALA A 654 7.75 -2.11 17.19
N VAL A 655 8.14 -3.37 17.24
CA VAL A 655 9.37 -3.89 16.62
C VAL A 655 9.05 -5.23 15.98
N ALA A 656 9.33 -5.41 14.70
CA ALA A 656 9.28 -6.71 14.04
C ALA A 656 10.64 -7.03 13.42
N VAL A 657 11.24 -8.12 13.88
CA VAL A 657 12.45 -8.71 13.29
C VAL A 657 11.99 -9.81 12.35
N PHE A 658 12.35 -9.69 11.08
CA PHE A 658 11.83 -10.52 10.00
C PHE A 658 12.96 -11.25 9.28
N ASN A 659 12.89 -12.58 9.25
CA ASN A 659 13.70 -13.42 8.40
C ASN A 659 13.01 -13.60 7.03
N ARG A 660 13.59 -13.03 5.98
CA ARG A 660 13.10 -13.15 4.59
C ARG A 660 13.45 -14.51 3.97
N GLY A 661 14.50 -15.15 4.48
CA GLY A 661 15.15 -16.32 3.91
C GLY A 661 14.49 -17.67 4.21
N SER A 662 14.95 -18.70 3.51
CA SER A 662 14.47 -20.09 3.60
C SER A 662 15.29 -20.97 4.56
N GLY A 663 15.92 -20.37 5.56
CA GLY A 663 16.76 -21.04 6.56
C GLY A 663 16.79 -20.22 7.84
N PRO A 664 17.15 -20.82 9.00
CA PRO A 664 17.22 -20.09 10.26
C PRO A 664 18.36 -19.07 10.27
N VAL A 665 18.22 -18.01 11.06
CA VAL A 665 19.21 -16.93 11.18
C VAL A 665 19.33 -16.44 12.63
N ASP A 666 20.56 -16.22 13.07
CA ASP A 666 20.88 -15.55 14.33
C ASP A 666 21.19 -14.07 14.05
N MET A 667 20.59 -13.16 14.80
CA MET A 667 20.74 -11.72 14.61
C MET A 667 20.78 -10.96 15.93
N LYS A 668 21.13 -9.67 15.87
CA LYS A 668 21.14 -8.78 17.04
C LYS A 668 20.19 -7.59 16.90
N LEU A 669 19.28 -7.46 17.87
CA LEU A 669 18.50 -6.25 18.08
C LEU A 669 19.30 -5.33 19.01
N THR A 670 19.50 -4.07 18.62
CA THR A 670 20.28 -3.09 19.41
C THR A 670 19.38 -1.94 19.89
N ALA A 671 19.79 -1.27 20.96
CA ALA A 671 19.13 -0.04 21.42
C ALA A 671 19.13 1.06 20.33
N ALA A 672 20.20 1.11 19.52
CA ALA A 672 20.32 2.03 18.39
C ALA A 672 19.27 1.79 17.30
N HIS A 673 18.92 0.52 16.99
CA HIS A 673 17.83 0.20 16.06
C HIS A 673 16.47 0.74 16.55
N LEU A 674 16.29 0.95 17.86
CA LEU A 674 15.06 1.41 18.48
C LEU A 674 15.03 2.93 18.74
N THR A 675 16.09 3.65 18.39
CA THR A 675 16.32 5.06 18.80
C THR A 675 16.27 5.24 20.33
N PHE A 676 16.72 4.22 21.08
CA PHE A 676 16.81 4.20 22.54
C PHE A 676 18.28 4.35 23.00
N ALA A 677 18.45 4.81 24.26
CA ALA A 677 19.75 4.85 24.93
C ALA A 677 20.25 3.43 25.23
N ASP A 678 21.54 3.19 24.97
CA ASP A 678 22.18 1.87 25.07
C ASP A 678 22.50 1.45 26.52
N ALA A 679 22.89 2.39 27.37
CA ALA A 679 23.23 2.16 28.77
C ALA A 679 22.03 1.94 29.71
N VAL A 680 20.80 1.82 29.18
CA VAL A 680 19.55 1.66 29.96
C VAL A 680 18.85 0.35 29.59
N GLU A 681 18.20 -0.30 30.56
CA GLU A 681 17.39 -1.50 30.33
C GLU A 681 16.19 -1.19 29.43
N ILE A 682 16.03 -2.00 28.38
CA ILE A 682 14.91 -1.98 27.43
C ILE A 682 14.08 -3.24 27.68
N GLY A 683 12.81 -3.06 28.02
CA GLY A 683 11.84 -4.15 28.14
C GLY A 683 11.21 -4.48 26.78
N LEU A 684 10.98 -5.77 26.52
CA LEU A 684 10.28 -6.31 25.35
C LEU A 684 9.08 -7.14 25.81
N THR A 685 7.92 -6.99 25.17
CA THR A 685 6.78 -7.93 25.30
C THR A 685 6.49 -8.55 23.94
N ASP A 686 6.55 -9.87 23.83
CA ASP A 686 6.23 -10.63 22.61
C ASP A 686 4.72 -10.56 22.32
N LEU A 687 4.33 -10.30 21.06
CA LEU A 687 2.91 -10.12 20.71
C LEU A 687 2.20 -11.41 20.26
N TRP A 688 2.93 -12.52 20.08
CA TRP A 688 2.35 -13.85 19.95
C TRP A 688 2.08 -14.46 21.33
N SER A 689 3.10 -14.61 22.16
CA SER A 689 2.98 -15.26 23.47
C SER A 689 2.47 -14.30 24.57
N GLY A 690 2.95 -13.07 24.58
CA GLY A 690 2.80 -12.14 25.72
C GLY A 690 3.95 -12.25 26.73
N GLU A 691 4.99 -13.04 26.44
CA GLU A 691 6.16 -13.17 27.29
C GLU A 691 6.94 -11.85 27.37
N GLN A 692 7.43 -11.52 28.57
CA GLN A 692 8.22 -10.33 28.83
C GLN A 692 9.70 -10.68 29.00
N SER A 693 10.57 -9.96 28.29
CA SER A 693 12.02 -10.06 28.41
C SER A 693 12.67 -8.68 28.46
N ARG A 694 13.99 -8.62 28.67
CA ARG A 694 14.74 -7.37 28.80
C ARG A 694 16.15 -7.50 28.25
N PHE A 695 16.76 -6.38 27.88
CA PHE A 695 18.17 -6.29 27.50
C PHE A 695 18.74 -4.89 27.73
N THR A 696 20.06 -4.76 27.66
CA THR A 696 20.78 -3.47 27.72
C THR A 696 21.83 -3.48 26.60
N GLY A 697 21.92 -2.41 25.81
CA GLY A 697 22.77 -2.35 24.62
C GLY A 697 22.25 -3.19 23.45
N GLU A 698 22.29 -4.52 23.56
CA GLU A 698 21.88 -5.47 22.52
C GLU A 698 21.25 -6.77 23.07
N LYS A 699 20.43 -7.42 22.24
CA LYS A 699 19.85 -8.75 22.47
C LYS A 699 20.07 -9.62 21.23
N GLU A 700 20.58 -10.83 21.44
CA GLU A 700 20.66 -11.87 20.41
C GLU A 700 19.29 -12.55 20.24
N LEU A 701 18.88 -12.79 19.00
CA LEU A 701 17.61 -13.39 18.62
C LEU A 701 17.85 -14.46 17.55
N HIS A 702 17.31 -15.65 17.77
CA HIS A 702 17.23 -16.72 16.78
C HIS A 702 15.88 -16.65 16.09
N LEU A 703 15.86 -16.75 14.75
CA LEU A 703 14.63 -16.81 13.95
C LEU A 703 14.65 -18.06 13.07
N ALA A 704 13.56 -18.81 13.05
CA ALA A 704 13.33 -19.87 12.08
C ALA A 704 13.22 -19.30 10.65
N SER A 705 13.33 -20.18 9.65
CA SER A 705 13.04 -19.86 8.25
C SER A 705 11.71 -19.10 8.13
N ARG A 706 11.70 -17.97 7.41
CA ARG A 706 10.52 -17.14 7.14
C ARG A 706 9.78 -16.55 8.36
N GLU A 707 10.35 -16.63 9.56
CA GLU A 707 9.71 -16.20 10.81
C GLU A 707 9.77 -14.67 11.03
N THR A 708 8.75 -14.13 11.69
CA THR A 708 8.70 -12.75 12.20
C THR A 708 8.47 -12.75 13.71
N LEU A 709 9.50 -12.37 14.46
CA LEU A 709 9.39 -12.08 15.89
C LEU A 709 8.92 -10.64 16.06
N ILE A 710 7.79 -10.43 16.74
CA ILE A 710 7.17 -9.11 16.90
C ILE A 710 6.93 -8.78 18.37
N PHE A 711 7.35 -7.58 18.77
CA PHE A 711 7.37 -7.10 20.14
C PHE A 711 6.80 -5.68 20.27
N THR A 712 6.29 -5.33 21.45
CA THR A 712 6.38 -3.95 21.94
C THR A 712 7.65 -3.78 22.77
N ALA A 713 8.32 -2.64 22.62
CA ALA A 713 9.58 -2.32 23.27
C ALA A 713 9.49 -0.98 24.01
N ARG A 714 9.92 -0.98 25.28
CA ARG A 714 9.89 0.17 26.19
C ARG A 714 11.28 0.46 26.74
N GLY A 715 11.75 1.69 26.59
CA GLY A 715 13.05 2.13 27.06
C GLY A 715 13.15 3.66 27.15
N THR A 716 14.36 4.16 27.40
CA THR A 716 14.67 5.59 27.38
C THR A 716 15.03 6.03 25.96
N ARG A 717 14.40 7.07 25.44
CA ARG A 717 14.70 7.63 24.11
C ARG A 717 16.11 8.22 24.05
N LEU A 718 16.75 8.10 22.89
CA LEU A 718 18.03 8.75 22.59
C LEU A 718 17.91 10.28 22.59
N LEU A 719 16.78 10.79 22.08
CA LEU A 719 16.40 12.20 22.19
C LEU A 719 15.43 12.37 23.37
N ALA A 720 15.94 12.84 24.51
CA ALA A 720 15.17 12.92 25.75
C ALA A 720 14.15 14.08 25.79
N ASP A 721 14.43 15.18 25.08
CA ASP A 721 13.65 16.42 25.07
C ASP A 721 12.60 16.51 23.94
N GLY A 722 12.39 15.43 23.17
CA GLY A 722 11.50 15.46 22.01
C GLY A 722 11.38 14.15 21.23
N VAL A 723 11.36 14.29 19.91
CA VAL A 723 11.23 13.18 18.95
C VAL A 723 11.81 13.59 17.59
N TYR A 724 12.47 12.67 16.88
CA TYR A 724 12.88 12.91 15.49
C TYR A 724 11.70 12.73 14.54
N LEU A 725 11.69 13.47 13.43
CA LEU A 725 10.67 13.29 12.38
C LEU A 725 10.73 11.91 11.72
N SER A 726 11.91 11.27 11.72
CA SER A 726 12.09 9.87 11.33
C SER A 726 11.31 8.89 12.20
N GLU A 727 11.11 9.21 13.49
CA GLU A 727 10.32 8.38 14.41
C GLU A 727 8.82 8.59 14.28
N GLN A 728 8.35 9.64 13.60
CA GLN A 728 6.94 10.02 13.48
C GLN A 728 6.48 10.26 12.02
N PRO A 729 6.64 9.28 11.10
CA PRO A 729 6.27 9.46 9.70
C PRO A 729 4.77 9.76 9.50
N GLY A 730 3.88 9.27 10.37
CA GLY A 730 2.43 9.56 10.34
C GLY A 730 2.07 11.02 10.67
N SER A 731 3.04 11.82 11.12
CA SER A 731 2.91 13.26 11.36
C SER A 731 3.59 14.11 10.27
N VAL A 732 4.14 13.50 9.21
CA VAL A 732 4.89 14.19 8.14
C VAL A 732 4.33 13.84 6.75
N ASN A 733 3.79 14.84 6.06
CA ASN A 733 3.24 14.73 4.71
C ASN A 733 4.20 15.33 3.65
N PRO A 734 4.75 14.53 2.71
CA PRO A 734 5.40 15.01 1.49
C PRO A 734 4.38 15.61 0.51
N ALA A 735 3.92 16.82 0.80
CA ALA A 735 3.00 17.55 -0.07
C ALA A 735 3.61 17.83 -1.46
N VAL A 736 4.92 18.10 -1.50
CA VAL A 736 5.77 18.04 -2.70
C VAL A 736 7.07 17.36 -2.32
N ASP A 737 7.42 16.26 -2.97
CA ASP A 737 8.63 15.46 -2.68
C ASP A 737 9.88 15.91 -3.48
N GLY A 738 9.68 16.67 -4.55
CA GLY A 738 10.70 17.15 -5.48
C GLY A 738 10.89 16.27 -6.73
N VAL A 739 10.17 15.15 -6.87
CA VAL A 739 10.23 14.28 -8.05
C VAL A 739 9.55 14.97 -9.24
N ARG A 740 10.31 15.22 -10.31
CA ARG A 740 9.79 15.83 -11.54
C ARG A 740 9.51 14.84 -12.67
N THR A 741 10.28 13.75 -12.69
CA THR A 741 10.19 12.70 -13.71
C THR A 741 10.23 11.36 -12.98
N PRO A 742 9.08 10.68 -12.76
CA PRO A 742 9.05 9.42 -12.04
C PRO A 742 9.92 8.35 -12.71
N GLN A 743 10.98 7.95 -12.03
CA GLN A 743 11.88 6.89 -12.47
C GLN A 743 11.37 5.51 -11.96
N PRO A 744 11.75 4.40 -12.64
CA PRO A 744 11.50 3.06 -12.13
C PRO A 744 12.01 2.86 -10.71
N ASP A 745 11.18 2.27 -9.85
CA ASP A 745 11.65 1.80 -8.54
C ASP A 745 12.68 0.65 -8.75
N PRO A 746 13.96 0.82 -8.33
CA PRO A 746 15.01 -0.16 -8.56
C PRO A 746 15.06 -1.24 -7.46
N LEU A 747 14.32 -1.06 -6.37
CA LEU A 747 14.34 -1.94 -5.19
C LEU A 747 13.20 -2.97 -5.27
N VAL A 748 12.10 -2.58 -5.91
CA VAL A 748 11.01 -3.49 -6.25
C VAL A 748 11.43 -4.38 -7.44
N HIS A 749 11.71 -5.66 -7.17
CA HIS A 749 11.89 -6.66 -8.22
C HIS A 749 10.69 -6.66 -9.18
N ARG A 750 10.88 -7.01 -10.46
CA ARG A 750 9.76 -7.00 -11.41
C ARG A 750 8.76 -8.10 -11.04
N ALA A 751 7.54 -7.71 -10.70
CA ALA A 751 6.45 -8.66 -10.48
C ALA A 751 6.26 -9.49 -11.76
N PRO A 752 6.27 -10.83 -11.69
CA PRO A 752 5.76 -11.62 -12.79
C PRO A 752 4.24 -11.37 -12.87
N LEU A 753 3.77 -10.83 -13.99
CA LEU A 753 2.33 -10.87 -14.27
C LEU A 753 1.86 -12.32 -14.45
N GLN A 754 0.53 -12.53 -14.49
CA GLN A 754 -0.08 -13.81 -14.84
C GLN A 754 0.66 -14.44 -16.03
N TRP A 755 1.25 -15.62 -15.80
CA TRP A 755 2.39 -16.12 -16.56
C TRP A 755 2.12 -16.22 -18.07
N GLN A 756 2.72 -15.32 -18.85
CA GLN A 756 2.59 -15.29 -20.32
C GLN A 756 3.62 -16.20 -21.03
N GLY A 757 4.33 -17.04 -20.28
CA GLY A 757 5.46 -17.83 -20.78
C GLY A 757 6.74 -17.01 -20.96
N THR A 758 7.75 -17.64 -21.55
CA THR A 758 9.07 -17.03 -21.82
C THR A 758 9.20 -16.41 -23.22
N ARG A 759 8.07 -16.24 -23.93
CA ARG A 759 8.03 -15.69 -25.30
C ARG A 759 7.87 -14.17 -25.25
N GLY A 760 8.97 -13.43 -25.33
CA GLY A 760 8.93 -11.96 -25.42
C GLY A 760 10.23 -11.32 -24.96
N LYS A 761 10.12 -10.08 -24.45
CA LYS A 761 11.24 -9.33 -23.83
C LYS A 761 11.24 -9.39 -22.29
N GLY A 762 10.31 -10.15 -21.70
CA GLY A 762 10.02 -10.13 -20.26
C GLY A 762 9.22 -8.89 -19.83
N ASP A 763 8.85 -8.84 -18.55
CA ASP A 763 8.17 -7.70 -17.95
C ASP A 763 9.03 -6.43 -17.94
N PHE A 764 8.42 -5.28 -18.23
CA PHE A 764 9.02 -3.95 -18.09
C PHE A 764 8.80 -3.38 -16.67
N PRO A 765 9.51 -2.30 -16.27
CA PRO A 765 9.27 -1.64 -14.99
C PRO A 765 7.96 -0.84 -15.00
N ARG A 766 7.07 -1.16 -14.05
CA ARG A 766 5.69 -0.61 -13.97
C ARG A 766 5.48 0.32 -12.76
N TYR A 767 6.31 0.16 -11.73
CA TYR A 767 6.29 0.99 -10.52
C TYR A 767 7.16 2.23 -10.72
N GLY A 768 6.55 3.40 -10.59
CA GLY A 768 7.23 4.70 -10.64
C GLY A 768 7.30 5.36 -9.26
N GLY A 769 8.12 6.41 -9.14
CA GLY A 769 8.24 7.19 -7.91
C GLY A 769 9.55 7.00 -7.14
N TRP A 770 10.58 6.41 -7.77
CA TRP A 770 11.94 6.49 -7.27
C TRP A 770 12.40 7.95 -7.14
N GLY A 771 13.18 8.27 -6.10
CA GLY A 771 13.53 9.65 -5.77
C GLY A 771 12.52 10.39 -4.89
N GLY A 772 11.46 9.72 -4.39
CA GLY A 772 10.59 10.29 -3.35
C GLY A 772 11.29 10.48 -2.00
N ALA A 773 10.72 11.31 -1.12
CA ALA A 773 11.19 11.51 0.25
C ALA A 773 11.32 10.20 1.05
N ARG A 774 12.35 10.11 1.91
CA ARG A 774 12.72 8.92 2.71
C ARG A 774 13.07 9.29 4.15
N VAL A 775 12.83 8.34 5.06
CA VAL A 775 13.32 8.36 6.45
C VAL A 775 14.73 7.77 6.51
N ASP A 776 15.64 8.41 7.25
CA ASP A 776 17.03 8.00 7.59
C ASP A 776 17.93 7.60 6.40
N ARG A 777 17.48 7.92 5.20
CA ARG A 777 18.09 7.63 3.89
C ARG A 777 17.89 8.83 2.98
N THR A 778 18.74 8.96 1.97
CA THR A 778 18.47 9.85 0.84
C THR A 778 17.30 9.29 -0.01
N PRO A 779 16.70 10.10 -0.89
CA PRO A 779 15.70 9.63 -1.86
C PRO A 779 16.16 8.47 -2.76
N PHE A 780 17.47 8.24 -2.84
CA PHE A 780 18.11 7.18 -3.62
C PHE A 780 18.62 6.02 -2.75
N ASP A 781 18.06 5.86 -1.54
CA ASP A 781 18.34 4.82 -0.54
C ASP A 781 19.78 4.74 -0.02
N GLN A 782 20.52 5.85 -0.07
CA GLN A 782 21.87 5.92 0.48
C GLN A 782 21.80 6.41 1.95
N PRO A 783 22.66 5.94 2.86
CA PRO A 783 22.77 6.53 4.19
C PRO A 783 23.16 8.01 4.10
N GLN A 784 22.43 8.87 4.83
CA GLN A 784 22.53 10.32 4.71
C GLN A 784 23.90 10.85 5.16
N ARG A 785 24.52 11.71 4.35
CA ARG A 785 25.85 12.27 4.64
C ARG A 785 26.04 13.68 4.09
N ILE A 786 26.52 14.62 4.92
CA ILE A 786 26.86 15.98 4.49
C ILE A 786 28.34 16.25 4.79
N ALA A 787 29.13 16.57 3.75
CA ALA A 787 30.55 16.89 3.85
C ALA A 787 31.35 15.82 4.63
N GLY A 788 31.12 14.55 4.32
CA GLY A 788 31.74 13.41 4.99
C GLY A 788 31.13 13.01 6.35
N GLN A 789 30.28 13.84 6.97
CA GLN A 789 29.64 13.51 8.25
C GLN A 789 28.34 12.73 8.04
N TRP A 790 28.26 11.53 8.60
CA TRP A 790 27.04 10.73 8.65
C TRP A 790 25.97 11.39 9.53
N LEU A 791 24.71 11.22 9.14
CA LEU A 791 23.53 11.59 9.93
C LEU A 791 22.83 10.30 10.36
N GLY A 792 22.56 10.15 11.66
CA GLY A 792 21.97 8.92 12.22
C GLY A 792 20.44 8.88 12.20
N ASN A 793 19.80 10.05 12.23
CA ASN A 793 18.35 10.23 12.08
C ASN A 793 18.10 11.39 11.11
N GLY A 794 17.00 11.39 10.35
CA GLY A 794 16.61 12.52 9.52
C GLY A 794 15.59 12.20 8.43
N ILE A 795 15.25 13.22 7.63
CA ILE A 795 14.42 13.07 6.42
C ILE A 795 15.26 13.48 5.20
N GLY A 796 15.39 12.58 4.22
CA GLY A 796 16.00 12.85 2.92
C GLY A 796 14.93 13.21 1.90
N VAL A 797 15.15 14.28 1.14
CA VAL A 797 14.24 14.78 0.09
C VAL A 797 15.04 15.19 -1.14
N LEU A 798 14.37 15.39 -2.28
CA LEU A 798 14.96 16.13 -3.38
C LEU A 798 14.80 17.63 -3.13
N ALA A 799 15.70 18.45 -3.65
CA ALA A 799 15.50 19.89 -3.68
C ALA A 799 14.21 20.22 -4.44
N ASN A 800 13.55 21.33 -4.08
CA ASN A 800 12.21 21.70 -4.57
C ASN A 800 11.11 20.80 -3.95
N SER A 801 11.20 20.58 -2.64
CA SER A 801 10.23 19.86 -1.82
C SER A 801 9.49 20.80 -0.86
N ARG A 802 8.26 20.45 -0.48
CA ARG A 802 7.57 20.92 0.73
C ARG A 802 7.10 19.70 1.52
N LEU A 803 7.61 19.55 2.74
CA LEU A 803 7.03 18.66 3.75
C LEU A 803 6.14 19.48 4.69
N GLU A 804 4.98 18.96 5.05
CA GLU A 804 4.11 19.46 6.12
C GLU A 804 4.26 18.58 7.35
N VAL A 805 4.34 19.18 8.54
CA VAL A 805 4.60 18.49 9.80
C VAL A 805 3.62 18.95 10.85
N ARG A 806 2.84 18.02 11.43
CA ARG A 806 1.97 18.29 12.58
C ARG A 806 2.85 18.57 13.82
N SER A 807 2.67 19.75 14.43
CA SER A 807 3.60 20.30 15.44
C SER A 807 2.96 20.70 16.77
N ALA A 808 1.67 20.42 16.95
CA ALA A 808 0.95 20.68 18.21
C ALA A 808 1.63 19.99 19.41
N GLY A 809 1.73 20.70 20.54
CA GLY A 809 2.38 20.21 21.75
C GLY A 809 3.91 20.30 21.77
N TYR A 810 4.53 20.93 20.77
CA TYR A 810 5.97 21.22 20.72
C TYR A 810 6.25 22.72 20.72
N ARG A 811 7.50 23.12 20.96
CA ARG A 811 7.92 24.53 21.03
C ARG A 811 9.17 24.88 20.24
N GLN A 812 10.03 23.92 19.90
CA GLN A 812 11.18 24.17 19.02
C GLN A 812 11.29 23.11 17.93
N PHE A 813 11.51 23.56 16.70
CA PHE A 813 12.04 22.73 15.60
C PHE A 813 13.56 22.90 15.54
N ARG A 814 14.28 21.80 15.29
CA ARG A 814 15.74 21.79 15.08
C ARG A 814 16.11 20.80 13.96
N ALA A 815 17.05 21.18 13.10
CA ALA A 815 17.67 20.29 12.10
C ALA A 815 19.10 20.73 11.76
N ARG A 816 19.86 19.84 11.12
CA ARG A 816 21.16 20.07 10.46
C ARG A 816 20.95 19.90 8.96
N VAL A 817 20.92 21.01 8.23
CA VAL A 817 20.53 21.03 6.80
C VAL A 817 21.73 21.14 5.86
N GLY A 818 21.63 20.51 4.69
CA GLY A 818 22.65 20.56 3.65
C GLY A 818 22.35 19.69 2.43
N ILE A 819 23.10 19.91 1.36
CA ILE A 819 23.09 19.03 0.18
C ILE A 819 23.85 17.75 0.53
N ASP A 820 23.29 16.59 0.18
CA ASP A 820 23.89 15.30 0.46
C ASP A 820 25.13 15.03 -0.42
N ASP A 821 26.11 14.29 0.09
CA ASP A 821 27.32 13.92 -0.64
C ASP A 821 27.04 13.07 -1.90
N SER A 822 25.89 12.40 -1.98
CA SER A 822 25.42 11.66 -3.17
C SER A 822 24.95 12.57 -4.32
N ALA A 823 24.75 13.86 -4.08
CA ALA A 823 24.42 14.82 -5.15
C ALA A 823 25.56 14.98 -6.17
N ALA A 824 25.24 15.53 -7.34
CA ALA A 824 26.23 15.84 -8.37
C ALA A 824 27.28 16.87 -7.88
N PRO A 825 28.56 16.78 -8.27
CA PRO A 825 29.62 17.71 -7.83
C PRO A 825 29.34 19.19 -8.13
N ASP A 826 28.57 19.46 -9.18
CA ASP A 826 28.17 20.77 -9.71
C ASP A 826 26.73 21.19 -9.31
N ALA A 827 26.11 20.47 -8.36
CA ALA A 827 24.77 20.75 -7.88
C ALA A 827 24.53 22.23 -7.53
N ALA A 828 23.41 22.77 -8.02
CA ALA A 828 23.03 24.16 -7.78
C ALA A 828 22.80 24.41 -6.27
N PRO A 829 23.07 25.63 -5.75
CA PRO A 829 22.85 25.93 -4.35
C PRO A 829 21.40 25.73 -3.93
N VAL A 830 21.18 25.17 -2.74
CA VAL A 830 19.84 24.93 -2.16
C VAL A 830 19.68 25.76 -0.90
N THR A 831 18.52 26.39 -0.75
CA THR A 831 18.10 27.11 0.46
C THR A 831 17.02 26.32 1.17
N PHE A 832 17.11 26.22 2.48
CA PHE A 832 16.15 25.54 3.37
C PHE A 832 15.36 26.61 4.12
N LEU A 833 14.04 26.44 4.19
CA LEU A 833 13.13 27.38 4.81
C LEU A 833 12.16 26.62 5.73
N VAL A 834 11.95 27.16 6.94
CA VAL A 834 11.01 26.64 7.92
C VAL A 834 9.90 27.67 8.08
N TYR A 835 8.67 27.29 7.76
CA TYR A 835 7.47 28.08 8.01
C TYR A 835 6.66 27.44 9.13
N GLY A 836 5.84 28.24 9.83
CA GLY A 836 4.82 27.77 10.75
C GLY A 836 3.50 28.47 10.48
N ASP A 837 2.44 27.71 10.27
CA ASP A 837 1.10 28.19 9.90
C ASP A 837 1.16 29.26 8.78
N GLY A 838 1.95 28.99 7.73
CA GLY A 838 2.13 29.86 6.56
C GLY A 838 3.20 30.95 6.71
N ARG A 839 3.70 31.21 7.92
CA ARG A 839 4.62 32.34 8.23
C ARG A 839 6.07 31.85 8.28
N LEU A 840 7.00 32.54 7.61
CA LEU A 840 8.41 32.15 7.64
C LEU A 840 9.01 32.39 9.04
N LEU A 841 9.62 31.35 9.61
CA LEU A 841 10.25 31.36 10.93
C LEU A 841 11.78 31.34 10.83
N ALA A 842 12.34 30.51 9.94
CA ALA A 842 13.78 30.37 9.78
C ALA A 842 14.19 30.11 8.33
N ARG A 843 15.44 30.46 7.98
CA ARG A 843 16.04 30.17 6.67
C ARG A 843 17.53 29.86 6.81
N SER A 844 18.04 28.97 5.96
CA SER A 844 19.49 28.80 5.76
C SER A 844 20.05 29.93 4.87
N ARG A 845 21.38 30.04 4.78
CA ARG A 845 22.02 30.61 3.58
C ARG A 845 21.87 29.63 2.41
N PRO A 846 22.10 30.02 1.14
CA PRO A 846 22.26 29.05 0.06
C PRO A 846 23.47 28.15 0.35
N LEU A 847 23.23 26.84 0.45
CA LEU A 847 24.23 25.81 0.75
C LEU A 847 24.69 25.11 -0.54
N ARG A 848 25.95 24.65 -0.56
CA ARG A 848 26.53 23.87 -1.67
C ARG A 848 26.98 22.49 -1.18
N ARG A 849 27.08 21.54 -2.12
CA ARG A 849 27.62 20.20 -1.85
C ARG A 849 29.05 20.29 -1.32
N GLY A 850 29.36 19.55 -0.26
CA GLY A 850 30.67 19.55 0.39
C GLY A 850 30.90 20.70 1.39
N GLU A 851 29.94 21.61 1.56
CA GLU A 851 29.92 22.51 2.72
C GLU A 851 29.39 21.78 3.97
N PRO A 852 29.88 22.10 5.19
CA PRO A 852 29.37 21.48 6.41
C PRO A 852 27.89 21.84 6.65
N ALA A 853 27.15 20.88 7.21
CA ALA A 853 25.73 21.02 7.51
C ALA A 853 25.45 22.25 8.39
N GLN A 854 24.52 23.11 7.97
CA GLN A 854 24.14 24.29 8.74
C GLN A 854 23.10 23.90 9.81
N PRO A 855 23.31 24.24 11.10
CA PRO A 855 22.24 24.19 12.08
C PRO A 855 21.12 25.17 11.68
N LEU A 856 19.88 24.72 11.80
CA LEU A 856 18.67 25.50 11.56
C LEU A 856 17.63 25.18 12.63
N SER A 857 17.04 26.20 13.23
CA SER A 857 16.03 26.05 14.27
C SER A 857 14.97 27.14 14.19
N ALA A 858 13.79 26.87 14.75
CA ALA A 858 12.67 27.80 14.81
C ALA A 858 11.91 27.64 16.14
N ASP A 859 11.42 28.75 16.70
CA ASP A 859 10.35 28.71 17.71
C ASP A 859 9.04 28.39 16.99
N ILE A 860 8.37 27.34 17.45
CA ILE A 860 7.11 26.81 16.90
C ILE A 860 6.01 26.77 17.97
N ALA A 861 6.19 27.46 19.10
CA ALA A 861 5.22 27.47 20.18
C ALA A 861 3.84 28.01 19.72
N GLY A 862 2.85 27.11 19.69
CA GLY A 862 1.49 27.41 19.23
C GLY A 862 1.27 27.27 17.72
N VAL A 863 2.31 26.93 16.95
CA VAL A 863 2.18 26.53 15.53
C VAL A 863 1.51 25.16 15.46
N ARG A 864 0.61 24.97 14.49
CA ARG A 864 -0.06 23.68 14.27
C ARG A 864 0.60 22.88 13.15
N ILE A 865 0.96 23.55 12.05
CA ILE A 865 1.65 22.96 10.89
C ILE A 865 2.97 23.69 10.65
N VAL A 866 4.08 22.95 10.74
CA VAL A 866 5.39 23.40 10.28
C VAL A 866 5.58 22.95 8.83
N GLU A 867 6.01 23.85 7.95
CA GLU A 867 6.29 23.53 6.54
C GLU A 867 7.80 23.63 6.27
N LEU A 868 8.42 22.52 5.90
CA LEU A 868 9.84 22.37 5.62
C LEU A 868 10.05 22.42 4.10
N VAL A 869 10.48 23.58 3.60
CA VAL A 869 10.61 23.87 2.18
C VAL A 869 12.08 23.88 1.76
N THR A 870 12.40 23.21 0.66
CA THR A 870 13.72 23.29 0.00
C THR A 870 13.56 23.96 -1.36
N ARG A 871 14.41 24.94 -1.68
CA ARG A 871 14.36 25.68 -2.96
C ARG A 871 15.75 25.80 -3.55
N GLN A 872 15.93 25.33 -4.79
CA GLN A 872 17.20 25.46 -5.51
C GLN A 872 17.33 26.84 -6.19
N ALA A 873 18.55 27.32 -6.40
CA ALA A 873 18.80 28.69 -6.86
C ALA A 873 18.60 28.96 -8.38
N SER A 874 18.20 27.96 -9.18
CA SER A 874 17.99 28.10 -10.63
C SER A 874 16.97 27.08 -11.16
N ALA A 875 16.44 27.25 -12.36
CA ALA A 875 15.50 26.29 -12.98
C ALA A 875 16.16 24.99 -13.49
N SER A 876 17.27 24.54 -12.86
CA SER A 876 17.95 23.27 -13.20
C SER A 876 17.00 22.08 -13.17
N ALA A 877 17.20 21.11 -14.07
CA ALA A 877 16.47 19.85 -14.13
C ALA A 877 17.18 18.71 -13.37
N ALA A 878 18.26 18.99 -12.64
CA ALA A 878 18.97 17.99 -11.85
C ALA A 878 18.23 17.65 -10.55
N ASP A 879 18.06 16.36 -10.27
CA ASP A 879 17.59 15.85 -8.99
C ASP A 879 18.72 16.00 -7.95
N ILE A 880 18.58 16.96 -7.04
CA ILE A 880 19.58 17.25 -6.00
C ILE A 880 19.10 16.65 -4.67
N PRO A 881 19.68 15.54 -4.17
CA PRO A 881 19.34 14.99 -2.86
C PRO A 881 19.84 15.92 -1.75
N VAL A 882 18.96 16.19 -0.78
CA VAL A 882 19.22 17.09 0.34
C VAL A 882 18.63 16.52 1.64
N ASN A 883 19.24 16.85 2.77
CA ASN A 883 18.88 16.28 4.06
C ASN A 883 18.35 17.33 5.02
N TRP A 884 17.23 16.99 5.67
CA TRP A 884 16.85 17.52 6.98
C TRP A 884 17.39 16.56 8.04
N GLY A 885 18.71 16.61 8.25
CA GLY A 885 19.42 15.75 9.20
C GLY A 885 19.07 16.08 10.64
N GLU A 886 18.94 15.07 11.50
CA GLU A 886 18.58 15.19 12.92
C GLU A 886 17.32 16.04 13.15
N ALA A 887 16.41 16.08 12.16
CA ALA A 887 15.21 16.91 12.20
C ALA A 887 14.27 16.43 13.32
N ALA A 888 13.97 17.33 14.25
CA ALA A 888 13.27 17.00 15.49
C ALA A 888 12.31 18.10 15.95
N LEU A 889 11.29 17.68 16.69
CA LEU A 889 10.38 18.53 17.45
C LEU A 889 10.68 18.37 18.95
N LEU A 890 10.88 19.49 19.65
CA LEU A 890 11.33 19.53 21.04
C LEU A 890 10.29 20.21 21.95
N ARG A 891 10.23 19.76 23.20
CA ARG A 891 9.33 20.26 24.26
C ARG A 891 10.06 21.18 25.25
N PRO A 892 9.32 22.03 26.00
CA PRO A 892 9.94 22.97 26.95
C PRO A 892 10.69 22.34 28.13
N ASP A 893 10.40 21.07 28.46
CA ASP A 893 10.67 20.49 29.78
C ASP A 893 11.03 18.98 29.75
N GLY A 894 11.09 18.35 28.57
CA GLY A 894 11.30 16.90 28.44
C GLY A 894 10.11 16.03 28.86
N SER A 895 8.91 16.61 28.95
CA SER A 895 7.66 15.86 29.18
C SER A 895 7.38 14.81 28.10
N ARG A 896 6.86 13.65 28.52
CA ARG A 896 6.27 12.66 27.60
C ARG A 896 5.01 13.24 26.92
N PRO A 897 4.55 12.66 25.79
CA PRO A 897 3.21 12.98 25.29
C PRO A 897 2.16 12.62 26.35
N ASP A 898 1.16 13.47 26.51
CA ASP A 898 -0.15 13.10 27.05
C ASP A 898 -0.95 12.31 25.99
#